data_AF-A0A2P6N3Z1-F1
#
_entry.id   AF-A0A2P6N3Z1-F1
#
_cell.length_a   1.000
_cell.length_b   1.000
_cell.length_c   1.000
_cell.angle_alpha   90.00
_cell.angle_beta   90.00
_cell.angle_gamma   90.00
#
_symmetry.space_group_name_H-M   'P 1'
#
loop_
_entity.id
_entity.type
_entity.pdbx_description
1 polymer ?
#
loop_
_entity_poly.entity_id
_entity_poly.type
_entity_poly.pdbx_seq_one_letter_code
_entity_poly.pdbx_strand_id
1 'polypeptide(L)'
;MTSSKEKYQYMPGFGNHFTSEAIPDTLPLGQNSPQKCPKGLYAEQLSGTAFTVPRVHNQRSWLYRIRPSVCHSVYKPYTDNHFITADFSKEKNKPVPNQYRWKPHPLPSADKQVHFIDGLKTLAGVGDPALKHGCSVHMYACNTSMNDLSFFDSDGDLLIVPQLGTLDIRTEFGLMELKTEREKVRPGEIAVIQRGIQFSVNVSETSRGYVLEVYNGHFKIPDLGPIGANGLANPRDFLTPVAAFEDRSVQWKVISKFCGRLFTHERDHSPFNVVAWHGNYAPCKYDLALFNTMNTVSFDHADPSIFTVLTCSTMEPGVAVADFVIFPPRWTVAENTFRPPYFHRNCMSEFMGLIRGVYEAKEEGFVPGGASLHSCMVAHGPDTETFYKASEASLQPAKIPDTTLAFMFESTYMLHVTDYAQENHVDEKYNDCWQGLKSNFRHEPNCQVDVKEGKKNLFFAALIRSTSHHDIQARYPRGKSALTIQLAQNHFIPEYDPTIENSYRKNLMVDNIVCMVDLLDTAGQEEFAAMRDPYIRSGEGFLIVYSITSEASFRKVSQMYNQIVRVKEEPNPCVVIVGNKIDLERDREVSTSDGKDFATSINSPFFEASAKTRINVEEPFAALVRQLRQKKGSEPAATSKPTPEKKKGGCIIL
;
A
#
# COMPACT_ATOMS: atom_id res chain seq x y z
N MET A 1 21.17 24.26 -21.05
CA MET A 1 19.83 23.77 -21.45
C MET A 1 19.22 24.80 -22.37
N THR A 2 19.39 24.68 -23.68
CA THR A 2 18.57 25.45 -24.62
C THR A 2 17.17 24.86 -24.56
N SER A 3 16.16 25.67 -24.27
CA SER A 3 14.76 25.25 -24.36
C SER A 3 14.45 25.06 -25.84
N SER A 4 14.12 23.84 -26.25
CA SER A 4 13.34 23.65 -27.48
C SER A 4 12.11 24.55 -27.36
N LYS A 5 11.92 25.47 -28.31
CA LYS A 5 10.84 26.45 -28.26
C LYS A 5 9.50 25.71 -28.15
N GLU A 6 8.69 26.06 -27.15
CA GLU A 6 7.33 25.55 -27.02
C GLU A 6 6.50 25.95 -28.25
N LYS A 7 5.63 25.05 -28.73
CA LYS A 7 4.69 25.36 -29.82
C LYS A 7 3.67 26.42 -29.40
N TYR A 8 3.23 26.36 -28.15
CA TYR A 8 2.22 27.25 -27.56
C TYR A 8 2.78 28.02 -26.36
N GLN A 9 2.05 29.06 -25.95
CA GLN A 9 2.36 29.81 -24.73
C GLN A 9 1.61 29.21 -23.53
N TYR A 10 2.23 29.27 -22.36
CA TYR A 10 1.69 28.71 -21.13
C TYR A 10 1.89 29.67 -19.95
N MET A 11 1.05 29.52 -18.93
CA MET A 11 1.16 30.16 -17.64
C MET A 11 1.71 29.14 -16.61
N PRO A 12 2.85 29.41 -15.96
CA PRO A 12 3.42 28.51 -14.96
C PRO A 12 2.74 28.63 -13.59
N GLY A 13 2.70 27.53 -12.85
CA GLY A 13 2.33 27.47 -11.43
C GLY A 13 1.12 26.58 -11.13
N PHE A 14 1.37 25.43 -10.51
CA PHE A 14 0.34 24.49 -10.08
C PHE A 14 -0.65 25.13 -9.09
N GLY A 15 -1.95 25.02 -9.36
CA GLY A 15 -3.02 25.49 -8.46
C GLY A 15 -3.22 27.00 -8.39
N ASN A 16 -2.53 27.79 -9.23
CA ASN A 16 -2.68 29.24 -9.28
C ASN A 16 -4.10 29.68 -9.63
N HIS A 17 -4.46 30.90 -9.23
CA HIS A 17 -5.58 31.62 -9.80
C HIS A 17 -5.13 32.40 -11.04
N PHE A 18 -5.32 31.79 -12.20
CA PHE A 18 -4.94 32.36 -13.49
C PHE A 18 -6.00 33.31 -14.04
N THR A 19 -5.55 34.19 -14.92
CA THR A 19 -6.37 35.05 -15.78
C THR A 19 -5.78 35.00 -17.18
N SER A 20 -6.58 34.66 -18.19
CA SER A 20 -6.12 34.61 -19.57
C SER A 20 -7.16 35.16 -20.52
N GLU A 21 -6.70 35.95 -21.48
CA GLU A 21 -7.52 36.59 -22.51
C GLU A 21 -6.89 36.33 -23.88
N ALA A 22 -7.63 35.71 -24.80
CA ALA A 22 -7.20 35.64 -26.21
C ALA A 22 -7.41 36.97 -26.94
N ILE A 23 -8.41 37.74 -26.49
CA ILE A 23 -8.70 39.10 -26.94
C ILE A 23 -8.65 40.01 -25.70
N PRO A 24 -7.82 41.08 -25.69
CA PRO A 24 -7.76 42.00 -24.57
C PRO A 24 -9.12 42.59 -24.17
N ASP A 25 -9.28 42.90 -22.90
CA ASP A 25 -10.47 43.54 -22.32
C ASP A 25 -11.75 42.69 -22.46
N THR A 26 -11.60 41.38 -22.31
CA THR A 26 -12.70 40.41 -22.42
C THR A 26 -13.18 39.91 -21.05
N LEU A 27 -12.28 39.83 -20.06
CA LEU A 27 -12.62 39.57 -18.68
C LEU A 27 -13.34 40.80 -18.10
N PRO A 28 -14.51 40.62 -17.45
CA PRO A 28 -15.16 41.71 -16.75
C PRO A 28 -14.32 42.16 -15.56
N LEU A 29 -14.16 43.48 -15.42
CA LEU A 29 -13.40 44.06 -14.33
C LEU A 29 -14.24 44.08 -13.03
N GLY A 30 -13.69 43.54 -11.94
CA GLY A 30 -14.27 43.64 -10.59
C GLY A 30 -15.50 42.77 -10.30
N GLN A 31 -15.96 41.96 -11.25
CA GLN A 31 -17.11 41.05 -11.10
C GLN A 31 -17.04 39.86 -12.06
N ASN A 32 -17.78 38.77 -11.79
CA ASN A 32 -17.78 37.59 -12.67
C ASN A 32 -19.00 37.51 -13.61
N SER A 33 -20.11 38.15 -13.24
CA SER A 33 -21.40 38.00 -13.93
C SER A 33 -21.99 39.38 -14.27
N PRO A 34 -21.39 40.13 -15.20
CA PRO A 34 -21.96 41.38 -15.67
C PRO A 34 -23.28 41.13 -16.42
N GLN A 35 -24.19 42.11 -16.36
CA GLN A 35 -25.44 42.06 -17.14
C GLN A 35 -25.14 41.95 -18.65
N LYS A 36 -24.06 42.59 -19.10
CA LYS A 36 -23.55 42.53 -20.47
C LYS A 36 -22.07 42.18 -20.40
N CYS A 37 -21.70 40.95 -20.73
CA CYS A 37 -20.28 40.61 -20.78
C CYS A 37 -19.59 41.42 -21.89
N PRO A 38 -18.30 41.75 -21.72
CA PRO A 38 -17.49 42.29 -22.80
C PRO A 38 -17.61 41.43 -24.06
N LYS A 39 -17.59 42.10 -25.22
CA LYS A 39 -17.74 41.48 -26.55
C LYS A 39 -19.04 40.67 -26.75
N GLY A 40 -20.03 40.80 -25.87
CA GLY A 40 -21.30 40.08 -25.98
C GLY A 40 -21.21 38.60 -25.62
N LEU A 41 -20.18 38.20 -24.87
CA LEU A 41 -19.97 36.81 -24.47
C LEU A 41 -20.97 36.33 -23.39
N TYR A 42 -20.97 35.03 -23.15
CA TYR A 42 -21.65 34.40 -22.04
C TYR A 42 -20.66 34.07 -20.94
N ALA A 43 -20.98 34.45 -19.69
CA ALA A 43 -20.26 33.99 -18.52
C ALA A 43 -20.79 32.61 -18.10
N GLU A 44 -19.89 31.64 -17.97
CA GLU A 44 -20.17 30.28 -17.56
C GLU A 44 -19.18 29.88 -16.45
N GLN A 45 -19.67 29.29 -15.36
CA GLN A 45 -18.80 28.80 -14.31
C GLN A 45 -18.66 27.28 -14.40
N LEU A 46 -17.42 26.80 -14.50
CA LEU A 46 -17.08 25.41 -14.29
C LEU A 46 -16.64 25.23 -12.83
N SER A 47 -17.41 24.45 -12.06
CA SER A 47 -17.11 24.16 -10.66
C SER A 47 -16.54 22.76 -10.53
N GLY A 48 -15.25 22.64 -10.21
CA GLY A 48 -14.58 21.35 -9.99
C GLY A 48 -14.91 20.75 -8.62
N THR A 49 -15.14 21.62 -7.61
CA THR A 49 -15.46 21.22 -6.24
C THR A 49 -16.79 21.77 -5.75
N ALA A 50 -17.32 21.22 -4.65
CA ALA A 50 -18.49 21.81 -3.98
C ALA A 50 -18.21 23.26 -3.53
N PHE A 51 -19.22 24.13 -3.58
CA PHE A 51 -19.05 25.56 -3.30
C PHE A 51 -18.44 25.88 -1.93
N THR A 52 -18.70 25.04 -0.94
CA THR A 52 -18.33 25.27 0.47
C THR A 52 -17.02 24.61 0.89
N VAL A 53 -16.29 23.95 -0.02
CA VAL A 53 -14.97 23.42 0.35
C VAL A 53 -14.05 24.59 0.77
N PRO A 54 -13.15 24.36 1.76
CA PRO A 54 -12.21 25.38 2.19
C PRO A 54 -11.46 26.00 1.01
N ARG A 55 -11.15 27.30 1.08
CA ARG A 55 -10.56 28.05 -0.04
C ARG A 55 -9.33 27.37 -0.65
N VAL A 56 -8.47 26.79 0.18
CA VAL A 56 -7.26 26.06 -0.24
C VAL A 56 -7.54 24.81 -1.09
N HIS A 57 -8.75 24.29 -1.03
CA HIS A 57 -9.23 23.13 -1.80
C HIS A 57 -10.31 23.50 -2.83
N ASN A 58 -10.76 24.76 -2.86
CA ASN A 58 -11.85 25.19 -3.74
C ASN A 58 -11.32 25.38 -5.16
N GLN A 59 -11.83 24.60 -6.11
CA GLN A 59 -11.43 24.65 -7.51
C GLN A 59 -12.62 25.04 -8.39
N ARG A 60 -12.46 26.15 -9.11
CA ARG A 60 -13.43 26.66 -10.09
C ARG A 60 -12.78 27.56 -11.13
N SER A 61 -13.43 27.66 -12.28
CA SER A 61 -13.08 28.59 -13.34
C SER A 61 -14.31 29.27 -13.93
N TRP A 62 -14.16 30.54 -14.27
CA TRP A 62 -15.13 31.31 -15.05
C TRP A 62 -14.64 31.39 -16.49
N LEU A 63 -15.52 31.03 -17.42
CA LEU A 63 -15.31 30.99 -18.85
C LEU A 63 -16.18 32.07 -19.49
N TYR A 64 -15.59 32.88 -20.36
CA TYR A 64 -16.30 33.88 -21.16
C TYR A 64 -16.27 33.41 -22.61
N ARG A 65 -17.41 32.88 -23.06
CA ARG A 65 -17.51 32.07 -24.28
C ARG A 65 -18.55 32.60 -25.26
N ILE A 66 -18.37 32.29 -26.54
CA ILE A 66 -19.23 32.80 -27.63
C ILE A 66 -20.64 32.19 -27.56
N ARG A 67 -20.74 30.88 -27.29
CA ARG A 67 -22.01 30.17 -27.08
C ARG A 67 -21.88 29.29 -25.83
N PRO A 68 -22.90 29.24 -24.95
CA PRO A 68 -22.84 28.49 -23.70
C PRO A 68 -22.91 26.97 -23.94
N SER A 69 -22.31 26.20 -23.03
CA SER A 69 -22.20 24.73 -23.15
C SER A 69 -23.54 24.00 -23.21
N VAL A 70 -24.61 24.61 -22.69
CA VAL A 70 -25.97 24.06 -22.66
C VAL A 70 -26.61 23.93 -24.05
N CYS A 71 -26.07 24.61 -25.07
CA CYS A 71 -26.56 24.55 -26.44
C CYS A 71 -26.14 23.25 -27.12
N HIS A 72 -26.86 22.16 -26.88
CA HIS A 72 -26.62 20.86 -27.49
C HIS A 72 -27.88 20.00 -27.69
N SER A 73 -27.80 18.99 -28.55
CA SER A 73 -28.86 17.99 -28.72
C SER A 73 -28.90 16.99 -27.57
N VAL A 74 -29.95 16.16 -27.51
CA VAL A 74 -30.08 15.11 -26.48
C VAL A 74 -28.98 14.06 -26.60
N TYR A 75 -28.48 13.60 -25.45
CA TYR A 75 -27.48 12.53 -25.38
C TYR A 75 -28.05 11.21 -25.92
N LYS A 76 -27.21 10.48 -26.66
CA LYS A 76 -27.46 9.13 -27.16
C LYS A 76 -26.32 8.21 -26.72
N PRO A 77 -26.53 6.90 -26.54
CA PRO A 77 -25.42 5.98 -26.29
C PRO A 77 -24.37 6.05 -27.39
N TYR A 78 -23.09 6.02 -27.01
CA TYR A 78 -21.98 5.88 -27.95
C TYR A 78 -21.42 4.46 -27.84
N THR A 79 -21.40 3.76 -28.98
CA THR A 79 -21.11 2.32 -29.02
C THR A 79 -19.83 1.97 -29.77
N ASP A 80 -19.11 2.93 -30.35
CA ASP A 80 -17.95 2.59 -31.17
C ASP A 80 -16.75 2.11 -30.33
N ASN A 81 -16.74 2.44 -29.02
CA ASN A 81 -15.80 1.88 -28.04
C ASN A 81 -16.53 1.08 -26.95
N HIS A 82 -16.23 -0.22 -26.89
CA HIS A 82 -16.76 -1.16 -25.90
C HIS A 82 -15.73 -1.63 -24.85
N PHE A 83 -14.49 -1.14 -24.92
CA PHE A 83 -13.39 -1.55 -24.05
C PHE A 83 -13.20 -0.64 -22.83
N ILE A 84 -13.91 0.48 -22.79
CA ILE A 84 -14.00 1.31 -21.59
C ILE A 84 -15.06 0.72 -20.67
N THR A 85 -14.67 0.39 -19.44
CA THR A 85 -15.58 -0.10 -18.40
C THR A 85 -15.24 0.55 -17.06
N ALA A 86 -16.27 0.76 -16.25
CA ALA A 86 -16.13 1.09 -14.83
C ALA A 86 -17.00 0.19 -13.94
N ASP A 87 -17.64 -0.83 -14.52
CA ASP A 87 -18.47 -1.80 -13.80
C ASP A 87 -17.75 -3.16 -13.81
N PHE A 88 -16.73 -3.25 -12.96
CA PHE A 88 -15.88 -4.43 -12.84
C PHE A 88 -16.65 -5.65 -12.30
N SER A 89 -17.83 -5.46 -11.72
CA SER A 89 -18.69 -6.56 -11.26
C SER A 89 -19.25 -7.41 -12.40
N LYS A 90 -19.29 -6.85 -13.62
CA LYS A 90 -19.78 -7.51 -14.84
C LYS A 90 -18.71 -8.27 -15.61
N GLU A 91 -17.44 -8.14 -15.24
CA GLU A 91 -16.37 -8.94 -15.84
C GLU A 91 -16.65 -10.42 -15.59
N LYS A 92 -16.47 -11.25 -16.62
CA LYS A 92 -16.72 -12.69 -16.54
C LYS A 92 -15.72 -13.33 -15.59
N ASN A 93 -14.46 -12.91 -15.69
CA ASN A 93 -13.39 -13.43 -14.85
C ASN A 93 -13.41 -12.76 -13.47
N LYS A 94 -13.36 -13.59 -12.42
CA LYS A 94 -13.29 -13.10 -11.04
C LYS A 94 -11.90 -12.53 -10.74
N PRO A 95 -11.79 -11.57 -9.80
CA PRO A 95 -10.49 -11.08 -9.35
C PRO A 95 -9.63 -12.24 -8.85
N VAL A 96 -8.40 -12.33 -9.34
CA VAL A 96 -7.39 -13.29 -8.86
C VAL A 96 -6.10 -12.53 -8.50
N PRO A 97 -5.39 -12.94 -7.45
CA PRO A 97 -4.19 -12.24 -6.97
C PRO A 97 -2.94 -12.62 -7.78
N ASN A 98 -3.08 -12.83 -9.09
CA ASN A 98 -1.94 -13.12 -9.96
C ASN A 98 -1.13 -11.85 -10.19
N GLN A 99 0.17 -12.01 -10.40
CA GLN A 99 0.99 -10.95 -10.98
C GLN A 99 0.76 -10.92 -12.47
N TYR A 100 0.50 -9.74 -13.02
CA TYR A 100 0.31 -9.57 -14.45
C TYR A 100 1.47 -8.78 -15.05
N ARG A 101 1.87 -9.15 -16.25
CA ARG A 101 2.76 -8.37 -17.10
C ARG A 101 2.18 -8.37 -18.52
N TRP A 102 2.10 -7.21 -19.14
CA TRP A 102 1.62 -7.02 -20.49
C TRP A 102 2.73 -6.55 -21.41
N LYS A 103 2.79 -7.15 -22.60
CA LYS A 103 3.58 -6.65 -23.73
C LYS A 103 3.02 -5.30 -24.20
N PRO A 104 3.77 -4.54 -25.02
CA PRO A 104 3.30 -3.26 -25.52
C PRO A 104 1.91 -3.32 -26.16
N HIS A 105 1.04 -2.39 -25.77
CA HIS A 105 -0.30 -2.34 -26.33
C HIS A 105 -0.23 -2.20 -27.86
N PRO A 106 -1.00 -3.00 -28.62
CA PRO A 106 -0.93 -3.02 -30.07
C PRO A 106 -1.36 -1.67 -30.63
N LEU A 107 -0.62 -1.21 -31.64
CA LEU A 107 -0.99 -0.03 -32.40
C LEU A 107 -2.12 -0.39 -33.39
N PRO A 108 -3.02 0.57 -33.71
CA PRO A 108 -4.00 0.37 -34.77
C PRO A 108 -3.31 0.03 -36.09
N SER A 109 -3.92 -0.87 -36.87
CA SER A 109 -3.46 -1.17 -38.21
C SER A 109 -3.64 0.05 -39.13
N ALA A 110 -2.77 0.20 -40.14
CA ALA A 110 -2.74 1.39 -40.99
C ALA A 110 -4.03 1.62 -41.80
N ASP A 111 -4.82 0.56 -42.03
CA ASP A 111 -6.11 0.58 -42.72
C ASP A 111 -7.29 1.01 -41.82
N LYS A 112 -7.09 1.06 -40.49
CA LYS A 112 -8.12 1.47 -39.53
C LYS A 112 -7.86 2.87 -39.03
N GLN A 113 -8.87 3.73 -39.08
CA GLN A 113 -8.82 5.06 -38.49
C GLN A 113 -9.31 4.97 -37.04
N VAL A 114 -8.42 5.18 -36.07
CA VAL A 114 -8.74 5.10 -34.65
C VAL A 114 -8.27 6.39 -33.98
N HIS A 115 -9.21 7.16 -33.45
CA HIS A 115 -8.89 8.37 -32.68
C HIS A 115 -8.66 8.05 -31.20
N PHE A 116 -8.24 9.05 -30.41
CA PHE A 116 -7.85 8.87 -29.01
C PHE A 116 -8.90 8.13 -28.16
N ILE A 117 -10.17 8.54 -28.21
CA ILE A 117 -11.24 7.92 -27.41
C ILE A 117 -11.55 6.48 -27.83
N ASP A 118 -11.63 6.18 -29.12
CA ASP A 118 -11.82 4.80 -29.62
C ASP A 118 -10.61 3.91 -29.35
N GLY A 119 -9.43 4.50 -29.23
CA GLY A 119 -8.19 3.82 -28.89
C GLY A 119 -8.05 3.47 -27.41
N LEU A 120 -8.88 4.04 -26.52
CA LEU A 120 -8.81 3.78 -25.08
C LEU A 120 -9.36 2.40 -24.72
N LYS A 121 -8.62 1.65 -23.92
CA LYS A 121 -9.05 0.37 -23.36
C LYS A 121 -8.72 0.30 -21.88
N THR A 122 -9.69 -0.06 -21.05
CA THR A 122 -9.50 -0.23 -19.61
C THR A 122 -8.77 -1.53 -19.33
N LEU A 123 -7.62 -1.46 -18.65
CA LEU A 123 -6.83 -2.64 -18.27
C LEU A 123 -7.22 -3.16 -16.88
N ALA A 124 -7.33 -2.25 -15.92
CA ALA A 124 -7.65 -2.59 -14.55
C ALA A 124 -8.36 -1.42 -13.87
N GLY A 125 -9.10 -1.70 -12.82
CA GLY A 125 -9.72 -0.66 -12.01
C GLY A 125 -10.65 -1.25 -10.95
N VAL A 126 -11.33 -0.38 -10.23
CA VAL A 126 -12.23 -0.75 -9.15
C VAL A 126 -13.11 0.43 -8.76
N GLY A 127 -14.26 0.14 -8.17
CA GLY A 127 -15.16 1.13 -7.60
C GLY A 127 -16.35 1.45 -8.51
N ASP A 128 -16.99 2.57 -8.23
CA ASP A 128 -18.19 3.05 -8.92
C ASP A 128 -18.07 4.57 -9.14
N PRO A 129 -17.97 5.03 -10.40
CA PRO A 129 -17.89 6.46 -10.70
C PRO A 129 -19.17 7.22 -10.33
N ALA A 130 -20.33 6.57 -10.26
CA ALA A 130 -21.58 7.19 -9.79
C ALA A 130 -21.50 7.56 -8.30
N LEU A 131 -20.76 6.79 -7.52
CA LEU A 131 -20.44 7.07 -6.11
C LEU A 131 -19.19 7.94 -5.95
N LYS A 132 -18.54 8.32 -7.05
CA LYS A 132 -17.26 9.04 -7.07
C LYS A 132 -16.21 8.35 -6.20
N HIS A 133 -16.10 7.02 -6.33
CA HIS A 133 -15.21 6.23 -5.51
C HIS A 133 -14.50 5.17 -6.34
N GLY A 134 -13.16 5.19 -6.32
CA GLY A 134 -12.33 4.26 -7.08
C GLY A 134 -11.49 4.94 -8.14
N CYS A 135 -10.91 4.12 -9.02
CA CYS A 135 -10.08 4.55 -10.13
C CYS A 135 -10.08 3.49 -11.25
N SER A 136 -9.62 3.88 -12.42
CA SER A 136 -9.34 2.97 -13.52
C SER A 136 -8.05 3.35 -14.25
N VAL A 137 -7.39 2.33 -14.78
CA VAL A 137 -6.17 2.45 -15.57
C VAL A 137 -6.49 2.01 -16.98
N HIS A 138 -6.25 2.91 -17.92
CA HIS A 138 -6.46 2.70 -19.34
C HIS A 138 -5.14 2.77 -20.09
N MET A 139 -5.11 2.15 -21.26
CA MET A 139 -4.10 2.42 -22.27
C MET A 139 -4.79 2.89 -23.54
N TYR A 140 -4.20 3.86 -24.24
CA TYR A 140 -4.68 4.30 -25.54
C TYR A 140 -3.71 3.90 -26.64
N ALA A 141 -4.23 3.58 -27.82
CA ALA A 141 -3.46 3.54 -29.06
C ALA A 141 -4.30 4.09 -30.22
N CYS A 142 -3.81 5.13 -30.89
CA CYS A 142 -4.55 5.86 -31.92
C CYS A 142 -3.63 6.26 -33.08
N ASN A 143 -4.22 6.57 -34.24
CA ASN A 143 -3.50 7.02 -35.43
C ASN A 143 -4.23 8.13 -36.20
N THR A 144 -5.38 8.58 -35.70
CA THR A 144 -6.24 9.56 -36.36
C THR A 144 -6.58 10.70 -35.40
N SER A 145 -6.57 11.94 -35.88
CA SER A 145 -6.99 13.10 -35.11
C SER A 145 -8.51 13.09 -34.88
N MET A 146 -8.96 13.67 -33.76
CA MET A 146 -10.38 13.77 -33.45
C MET A 146 -11.12 14.77 -34.36
N ASN A 147 -10.45 15.81 -34.89
CA ASN A 147 -11.04 16.82 -35.79
C ASN A 147 -12.29 17.50 -35.18
N ASP A 148 -13.46 17.46 -35.85
CA ASP A 148 -14.73 18.02 -35.36
C ASP A 148 -15.43 17.10 -34.33
N LEU A 149 -14.62 16.54 -33.44
CA LEU A 149 -14.97 15.66 -32.34
C LEU A 149 -14.25 16.12 -31.08
N SER A 150 -14.91 16.01 -29.95
CA SER A 150 -14.34 16.30 -28.63
C SER A 150 -14.87 15.34 -27.59
N PHE A 151 -14.22 15.30 -26.44
CA PHE A 151 -14.59 14.47 -25.32
C PHE A 151 -14.58 15.27 -24.01
N PHE A 152 -15.46 14.91 -23.07
CA PHE A 152 -15.29 15.27 -21.66
C PHE A 152 -15.66 14.09 -20.77
N ASP A 153 -14.99 13.99 -19.63
CA ASP A 153 -15.25 12.95 -18.66
C ASP A 153 -16.07 13.50 -17.48
N SER A 154 -17.28 12.97 -17.29
CA SER A 154 -18.11 13.34 -16.14
C SER A 154 -17.79 12.52 -14.91
N ASP A 155 -16.91 11.53 -14.97
CA ASP A 155 -16.67 10.57 -13.90
C ASP A 155 -15.47 10.94 -13.04
N GLY A 156 -14.39 11.44 -13.65
CA GLY A 156 -13.13 11.67 -12.96
C GLY A 156 -12.15 12.61 -13.66
N ASP A 157 -11.00 12.79 -13.01
CA ASP A 157 -9.84 13.47 -13.58
C ASP A 157 -8.98 12.47 -14.35
N LEU A 158 -8.44 12.89 -15.51
CA LEU A 158 -7.56 12.09 -16.35
C LEU A 158 -6.12 12.57 -16.23
N LEU A 159 -5.23 11.69 -15.78
CA LEU A 159 -3.79 11.84 -15.89
C LEU A 159 -3.30 11.06 -17.13
N ILE A 160 -2.86 11.78 -18.15
CA ILE A 160 -2.40 11.24 -19.43
C ILE A 160 -0.88 11.16 -19.46
N VAL A 161 -0.35 9.97 -19.76
CA VAL A 161 1.08 9.66 -19.82
C VAL A 161 1.43 9.11 -21.21
N PRO A 162 1.84 9.96 -22.16
CA PRO A 162 2.29 9.54 -23.49
C PRO A 162 3.54 8.66 -23.44
N GLN A 163 3.57 7.65 -24.30
CA GLN A 163 4.72 6.74 -24.47
C GLN A 163 5.31 6.84 -25.88
N LEU A 164 4.45 6.90 -26.90
CA LEU A 164 4.80 7.00 -28.31
C LEU A 164 3.90 8.07 -28.96
N GLY A 165 4.49 8.89 -29.83
CA GLY A 165 3.80 9.94 -30.57
C GLY A 165 3.43 11.16 -29.73
N THR A 166 3.60 12.35 -30.32
CA THR A 166 3.22 13.62 -29.68
C THR A 166 1.70 13.81 -29.75
N LEU A 167 1.08 14.26 -28.65
CA LEU A 167 -0.33 14.63 -28.64
C LEU A 167 -0.49 16.16 -28.70
N ASP A 168 -1.33 16.66 -29.59
CA ASP A 168 -1.75 18.06 -29.62
C ASP A 168 -3.16 18.16 -29.06
N ILE A 169 -3.28 18.58 -27.81
CA ILE A 169 -4.51 18.60 -27.04
C ILE A 169 -5.09 20.00 -27.05
N ARG A 170 -6.28 20.12 -27.62
CA ARG A 170 -7.10 21.31 -27.53
C ARG A 170 -8.10 21.17 -26.40
N THR A 171 -8.18 22.16 -25.53
CA THR A 171 -9.14 22.22 -24.42
C THR A 171 -9.97 23.49 -24.50
N GLU A 172 -11.00 23.61 -23.66
CA GLU A 172 -11.72 24.87 -23.45
C GLU A 172 -10.82 26.00 -22.91
N PHE A 173 -9.66 25.68 -22.32
CA PHE A 173 -8.76 26.65 -21.70
C PHE A 173 -7.62 27.09 -22.62
N GLY A 174 -7.44 26.40 -23.76
CA GLY A 174 -6.38 26.66 -24.72
C GLY A 174 -5.72 25.39 -25.26
N LEU A 175 -4.55 25.56 -25.87
CA LEU A 175 -3.82 24.51 -26.59
C LEU A 175 -2.62 24.00 -25.79
N MET A 176 -2.44 22.68 -25.74
CA MET A 176 -1.30 22.02 -25.10
C MET A 176 -0.70 20.98 -26.04
N GLU A 177 0.61 21.05 -26.25
CA GLU A 177 1.37 19.99 -26.91
C GLU A 177 1.98 19.08 -25.83
N LEU A 178 1.82 17.76 -25.93
CA LEU A 178 2.45 16.78 -25.04
C LEU A 178 3.47 15.96 -25.81
N LYS A 179 4.75 16.20 -25.51
CA LYS A 179 5.89 15.56 -26.16
C LYS A 179 6.26 14.27 -25.42
N THR A 180 6.46 13.20 -26.17
CA THR A 180 7.07 11.96 -25.66
C THR A 180 8.57 12.07 -25.52
N GLU A 181 9.21 12.96 -26.28
CA GLU A 181 10.64 13.24 -26.22
C GLU A 181 10.94 14.73 -26.42
N ARG A 182 11.82 15.28 -25.58
CA ARG A 182 12.47 16.58 -25.84
C ARG A 182 13.93 16.36 -26.18
N GLU A 183 14.35 16.91 -27.32
CA GLU A 183 15.76 16.98 -27.76
C GLU A 183 16.50 15.63 -27.64
N LYS A 184 15.90 14.54 -28.14
CA LYS A 184 16.43 13.17 -28.24
C LYS A 184 16.92 12.49 -26.94
N VAL A 185 16.82 13.12 -25.76
CA VAL A 185 17.38 12.55 -24.51
C VAL A 185 16.57 12.86 -23.24
N ARG A 186 15.57 13.77 -23.25
CA ARG A 186 14.85 14.15 -22.01
C ARG A 186 13.54 13.36 -21.80
N PRO A 187 13.18 13.02 -20.55
CA PRO A 187 11.94 12.32 -20.23
C PRO A 187 10.70 13.04 -20.79
N GLY A 188 9.62 12.29 -21.06
CA GLY A 188 8.40 12.81 -21.66
C GLY A 188 7.56 13.69 -20.72
N GLU A 189 6.49 14.27 -21.27
CA GLU A 189 5.57 15.13 -20.53
C GLU A 189 4.30 14.39 -20.12
N ILE A 190 3.64 14.82 -19.05
CA ILE A 190 2.30 14.36 -18.65
C ILE A 190 1.29 15.52 -18.74
N ALA A 191 0.00 15.20 -18.82
CA ALA A 191 -1.06 16.19 -18.59
C ALA A 191 -2.12 15.69 -17.62
N VAL A 192 -2.73 16.63 -16.89
CA VAL A 192 -3.96 16.43 -16.15
C VAL A 192 -5.07 17.21 -16.84
N ILE A 193 -6.14 16.51 -17.19
CA ILE A 193 -7.41 17.10 -17.64
C ILE A 193 -8.48 16.73 -16.62
N GLN A 194 -8.94 17.72 -15.88
CA GLN A 194 -9.88 17.48 -14.80
C GLN A 194 -11.30 17.22 -15.31
N ARG A 195 -12.10 16.59 -14.45
CA ARG A 195 -13.50 16.24 -14.67
C ARG A 195 -14.30 17.37 -15.31
N GLY A 196 -15.02 17.05 -16.37
CA GLY A 196 -15.93 17.94 -17.07
C GLY A 196 -15.28 18.89 -18.07
N ILE A 197 -13.94 19.01 -18.09
CA ILE A 197 -13.24 19.85 -19.07
C ILE A 197 -13.30 19.18 -20.45
N GLN A 198 -13.82 19.90 -21.43
CA GLN A 198 -13.93 19.40 -22.80
C GLN A 198 -12.60 19.55 -23.54
N PHE A 199 -12.18 18.49 -24.22
CA PHE A 199 -10.94 18.45 -24.99
C PHE A 199 -11.04 17.65 -26.29
N SER A 200 -10.09 17.84 -27.18
CA SER A 200 -9.92 17.10 -28.44
C SER A 200 -8.43 16.84 -28.65
N VAL A 201 -8.10 15.65 -29.15
CA VAL A 201 -6.72 15.20 -29.34
C VAL A 201 -6.44 15.07 -30.83
N ASN A 202 -5.45 15.84 -31.29
CA ASN A 202 -4.89 15.71 -32.62
C ASN A 202 -3.55 14.98 -32.55
N VAL A 203 -3.29 14.16 -33.55
CA VAL A 203 -2.06 13.38 -33.71
C VAL A 203 -1.55 13.52 -35.14
N SER A 204 -0.25 13.67 -35.30
CA SER A 204 0.43 13.66 -36.61
C SER A 204 0.99 12.29 -36.98
N GLU A 205 1.02 11.36 -36.02
CA GLU A 205 1.60 10.03 -36.15
C GLU A 205 0.86 9.05 -35.23
N THR A 206 1.11 7.76 -35.41
CA THR A 206 0.58 6.75 -34.50
C THR A 206 1.09 6.98 -33.09
N SER A 207 0.16 7.06 -32.14
CA SER A 207 0.42 7.44 -30.76
C SER A 207 -0.10 6.36 -29.79
N ARG A 208 0.60 6.19 -28.67
CA ARG A 208 0.26 5.25 -27.60
C ARG A 208 0.66 5.80 -26.24
N GLY A 209 -0.08 5.45 -25.20
CA GLY A 209 0.28 5.79 -23.84
C GLY A 209 -0.70 5.22 -22.82
N TYR A 210 -0.65 5.79 -21.62
CA TYR A 210 -1.39 5.34 -20.45
C TYR A 210 -2.28 6.48 -19.96
N VAL A 211 -3.40 6.13 -19.32
CA VAL A 211 -4.27 7.09 -18.64
C VAL A 211 -4.67 6.51 -17.30
N LEU A 212 -4.46 7.29 -16.23
CA LEU A 212 -5.04 7.02 -14.92
C LEU A 212 -6.26 7.93 -14.76
N GLU A 213 -7.41 7.33 -14.49
CA GLU A 213 -8.66 8.01 -14.19
C GLU A 213 -9.00 7.83 -12.71
N VAL A 214 -9.19 8.93 -11.97
CA VAL A 214 -9.59 8.91 -10.56
C VAL A 214 -11.00 9.48 -10.40
N TYR A 215 -11.90 8.73 -9.75
CA TYR A 215 -13.31 9.12 -9.64
C TYR A 215 -13.59 10.07 -8.48
N ASN A 216 -12.68 10.11 -7.50
CA ASN A 216 -12.75 10.95 -6.31
C ASN A 216 -11.59 11.95 -6.26
N GLY A 217 -11.84 13.16 -5.78
CA GLY A 217 -10.81 14.17 -5.58
C GLY A 217 -10.20 14.70 -6.88
N HIS A 218 -9.07 15.37 -6.74
CA HIS A 218 -8.25 15.90 -7.82
C HIS A 218 -6.78 15.63 -7.52
N PHE A 219 -5.96 15.50 -8.55
CA PHE A 219 -4.52 15.39 -8.38
C PHE A 219 -3.94 16.64 -7.71
N LYS A 220 -2.99 16.43 -6.80
CA LYS A 220 -2.24 17.49 -6.09
C LYS A 220 -0.75 17.11 -6.02
N ILE A 221 0.11 18.10 -5.79
CA ILE A 221 1.51 17.86 -5.43
C ILE A 221 1.55 17.27 -4.02
N PRO A 222 2.38 16.24 -3.74
CA PRO A 222 2.44 15.60 -2.42
C PRO A 222 2.97 16.56 -1.35
N ASP A 223 2.57 16.30 -0.10
CA ASP A 223 3.18 16.97 1.06
C ASP A 223 4.65 16.54 1.15
N LEU A 224 5.56 17.51 1.25
CA LEU A 224 7.00 17.27 1.16
C LEU A 224 7.62 16.76 2.46
N GLY A 225 6.93 16.87 3.59
CA GLY A 225 7.45 16.47 4.90
C GLY A 225 8.87 17.01 5.15
N PRO A 226 9.83 16.17 5.55
CA PRO A 226 11.23 16.58 5.78
C PRO A 226 11.99 17.11 4.55
N ILE A 227 11.50 16.89 3.32
CA ILE A 227 12.12 17.48 2.11
C ILE A 227 12.02 19.02 2.18
N GLY A 228 11.01 19.56 2.86
CA GLY A 228 10.87 20.97 3.15
C GLY A 228 9.99 21.71 2.14
N ALA A 229 10.47 22.85 1.64
CA ALA A 229 9.67 23.75 0.79
C ALA A 229 9.95 23.62 -0.72
N ASN A 230 10.93 22.80 -1.12
CA ASN A 230 11.35 22.64 -2.51
C ASN A 230 11.84 21.21 -2.75
N GLY A 231 11.55 20.64 -3.92
CA GLY A 231 11.87 19.25 -4.22
C GLY A 231 10.78 18.57 -5.02
N LEU A 232 11.09 17.38 -5.56
CA LEU A 232 10.16 16.60 -6.37
C LEU A 232 9.65 17.42 -7.58
N ALA A 233 8.34 17.43 -7.81
CA ALA A 233 7.72 18.24 -8.86
C ALA A 233 7.47 19.68 -8.37
N ASN A 234 8.40 20.59 -8.68
CA ASN A 234 8.26 21.98 -8.26
C ASN A 234 7.02 22.64 -8.92
N PRO A 235 6.18 23.37 -8.16
CA PRO A 235 4.92 23.94 -8.66
C PRO A 235 5.08 24.84 -9.90
N ARG A 236 6.20 25.56 -10.02
CA ARG A 236 6.49 26.49 -11.14
C ARG A 236 6.51 25.77 -12.49
N ASP A 237 6.86 24.50 -12.51
CA ASP A 237 7.14 23.77 -13.74
C ASP A 237 5.88 23.12 -14.32
N PHE A 238 4.74 23.23 -13.62
CA PHE A 238 3.43 22.91 -14.18
C PHE A 238 2.92 24.07 -15.03
N LEU A 239 2.53 23.76 -16.26
CA LEU A 239 2.17 24.73 -17.29
C LEU A 239 0.69 24.58 -17.67
N THR A 240 -0.08 25.66 -17.53
CA THR A 240 -1.50 25.76 -17.94
C THR A 240 -1.60 26.56 -19.24
N PRO A 241 -2.42 26.16 -20.22
CA PRO A 241 -2.50 26.84 -21.51
C PRO A 241 -3.08 28.25 -21.39
N VAL A 242 -2.64 29.17 -22.25
CA VAL A 242 -3.32 30.46 -22.43
C VAL A 242 -4.59 30.28 -23.25
N ALA A 243 -5.60 31.12 -22.98
CA ALA A 243 -6.87 31.15 -23.69
C ALA A 243 -6.67 31.16 -25.22
N ALA A 244 -7.35 30.24 -25.90
CA ALA A 244 -7.42 30.16 -27.35
C ALA A 244 -8.81 29.69 -27.75
N PHE A 245 -9.38 30.27 -28.80
CA PHE A 245 -10.75 29.99 -29.20
C PHE A 245 -10.88 29.85 -30.73
N GLU A 246 -11.98 29.25 -31.17
CA GLU A 246 -12.48 29.39 -32.52
C GLU A 246 -13.97 29.72 -32.53
N ASP A 247 -14.41 30.43 -33.57
CA ASP A 247 -15.81 30.65 -33.87
C ASP A 247 -16.16 29.94 -35.17
N ARG A 248 -16.32 28.61 -35.08
CA ARG A 248 -16.69 27.77 -36.22
C ARG A 248 -18.14 27.33 -36.04
N SER A 249 -18.99 27.68 -36.99
CA SER A 249 -20.33 27.11 -37.15
C SER A 249 -20.24 25.84 -38.00
N VAL A 250 -20.14 24.70 -37.33
CA VAL A 250 -19.96 23.37 -37.94
C VAL A 250 -20.69 22.35 -37.07
N GLN A 251 -21.23 21.30 -37.69
CA GLN A 251 -21.80 20.21 -36.91
C GLN A 251 -20.70 19.48 -36.16
N TRP A 252 -20.73 19.60 -34.85
CA TRP A 252 -19.70 19.12 -33.95
C TRP A 252 -20.23 17.97 -33.12
N LYS A 253 -19.50 16.85 -33.07
CA LYS A 253 -19.85 15.72 -32.22
C LYS A 253 -19.09 15.80 -30.90
N VAL A 254 -19.79 15.53 -29.81
CA VAL A 254 -19.18 15.43 -28.47
C VAL A 254 -19.40 14.01 -27.98
N ILE A 255 -18.36 13.36 -27.50
CA ILE A 255 -18.45 12.13 -26.71
C ILE A 255 -18.37 12.53 -25.24
N SER A 256 -19.18 11.94 -24.39
CA SER A 256 -19.11 12.15 -22.95
C SER A 256 -19.06 10.81 -22.24
N LYS A 257 -18.26 10.73 -21.18
CA LYS A 257 -18.30 9.60 -20.26
C LYS A 257 -19.13 9.98 -19.04
N PHE A 258 -20.08 9.15 -18.67
CA PHE A 258 -20.99 9.37 -17.54
C PHE A 258 -21.40 8.04 -16.91
N CYS A 259 -21.13 7.89 -15.61
CA CYS A 259 -21.33 6.68 -14.81
C CYS A 259 -20.76 5.43 -15.50
N GLY A 260 -19.53 5.53 -16.00
CA GLY A 260 -18.82 4.43 -16.64
C GLY A 260 -19.25 4.10 -18.06
N ARG A 261 -20.15 4.88 -18.67
CA ARG A 261 -20.68 4.64 -20.02
C ARG A 261 -20.40 5.82 -20.94
N LEU A 262 -20.23 5.52 -22.22
CA LEU A 262 -20.05 6.54 -23.23
C LEU A 262 -21.39 6.95 -23.85
N PHE A 263 -21.54 8.25 -24.05
CA PHE A 263 -22.65 8.89 -24.73
C PHE A 263 -22.10 9.83 -25.79
N THR A 264 -22.96 10.24 -26.72
CA THR A 264 -22.67 11.26 -27.70
C THR A 264 -23.84 12.20 -27.90
N HIS A 265 -23.53 13.46 -28.17
CA HIS A 265 -24.49 14.47 -28.61
C HIS A 265 -23.84 15.36 -29.66
N GLU A 266 -24.65 16.23 -30.26
CA GLU A 266 -24.22 17.12 -31.33
C GLU A 266 -24.48 18.58 -30.97
N ARG A 267 -23.65 19.46 -31.53
CA ARG A 267 -23.79 20.92 -31.51
C ARG A 267 -23.63 21.45 -32.94
N ASP A 268 -24.11 22.66 -33.19
CA ASP A 268 -23.97 23.37 -34.47
C ASP A 268 -22.73 24.29 -34.54
N HIS A 269 -21.85 24.17 -33.54
CA HIS A 269 -20.64 24.99 -33.40
C HIS A 269 -19.55 24.25 -32.63
N SER A 270 -18.31 24.73 -32.75
CA SER A 270 -17.19 24.24 -31.94
C SER A 270 -17.35 24.57 -30.46
N PRO A 271 -17.11 23.60 -29.56
CA PRO A 271 -17.11 23.84 -28.12
C PRO A 271 -15.92 24.68 -27.65
N PHE A 272 -14.86 24.80 -28.46
CA PHE A 272 -13.62 25.49 -28.10
C PHE A 272 -13.73 26.99 -28.40
N ASN A 273 -14.74 27.62 -27.81
CA ASN A 273 -15.18 28.98 -28.10
C ASN A 273 -15.05 29.92 -26.88
N VAL A 274 -14.16 29.59 -25.94
CA VAL A 274 -13.84 30.38 -24.75
C VAL A 274 -12.78 31.42 -25.07
N VAL A 275 -13.20 32.68 -25.15
CA VAL A 275 -12.32 33.80 -25.55
C VAL A 275 -11.43 34.25 -24.39
N ALA A 276 -11.95 34.16 -23.16
CA ALA A 276 -11.21 34.48 -21.95
C ALA A 276 -11.68 33.62 -20.79
N TRP A 277 -10.81 33.41 -19.81
CA TRP A 277 -11.16 32.69 -18.59
C TRP A 277 -10.30 33.13 -17.41
N HIS A 278 -10.82 32.94 -16.20
CA HIS A 278 -10.03 33.07 -14.97
C HIS A 278 -10.46 32.04 -13.92
N GLY A 279 -9.52 31.57 -13.11
CA GLY A 279 -9.80 30.52 -12.13
C GLY A 279 -8.59 29.70 -11.77
N ASN A 280 -8.82 28.64 -10.99
CA ASN A 280 -7.81 27.69 -10.55
C ASN A 280 -8.17 26.23 -10.88
N TYR A 281 -9.20 26.02 -11.71
CA TYR A 281 -9.59 24.72 -12.22
C TYR A 281 -9.37 24.70 -13.74
N ALA A 282 -8.17 24.33 -14.14
CA ALA A 282 -7.72 24.39 -15.53
C ALA A 282 -6.75 23.23 -15.80
N PRO A 283 -6.70 22.71 -17.04
CA PRO A 283 -5.79 21.63 -17.38
C PRO A 283 -4.34 22.11 -17.25
N CYS A 284 -3.44 21.17 -17.01
CA CYS A 284 -2.02 21.48 -16.95
C CYS A 284 -1.18 20.34 -17.53
N LYS A 285 0.04 20.67 -17.93
CA LYS A 285 1.08 19.71 -18.31
C LYS A 285 2.33 19.89 -17.47
N TYR A 286 3.15 18.85 -17.38
CA TYR A 286 4.41 18.85 -16.65
C TYR A 286 5.47 18.04 -17.40
N ASP A 287 6.69 18.56 -17.46
CA ASP A 287 7.84 17.89 -18.07
C ASP A 287 8.57 17.06 -17.01
N LEU A 288 8.52 15.72 -17.12
CA LEU A 288 9.12 14.81 -16.12
C LEU A 288 10.65 14.95 -16.05
N ALA A 289 11.28 15.58 -17.03
CA ALA A 289 12.71 15.91 -16.98
C ALA A 289 13.05 16.96 -15.92
N LEU A 290 12.06 17.74 -15.45
CA LEU A 290 12.23 18.79 -14.46
C LEU A 290 12.05 18.29 -13.02
N PHE A 291 11.80 16.98 -12.83
CA PHE A 291 11.61 16.41 -11.51
C PHE A 291 12.90 16.47 -10.69
N ASN A 292 12.87 17.20 -9.58
CA ASN A 292 13.98 17.32 -8.65
C ASN A 292 14.06 16.07 -7.77
N THR A 293 14.67 15.04 -8.34
CA THR A 293 14.72 13.69 -7.79
C THR A 293 15.46 13.67 -6.45
N MET A 294 14.78 13.21 -5.40
CA MET A 294 15.35 12.97 -4.07
C MET A 294 15.64 11.48 -3.91
N ASN A 295 16.73 11.13 -3.24
CA ASN A 295 17.09 9.74 -2.92
C ASN A 295 18.12 9.70 -1.80
N THR A 296 18.51 8.49 -1.39
CA THR A 296 19.66 8.26 -0.52
C THR A 296 20.95 8.89 -1.07
N VAL A 297 21.70 9.51 -0.17
CA VAL A 297 23.08 9.98 -0.39
C VAL A 297 24.06 9.29 0.56
N SER A 298 23.64 8.16 1.15
CA SER A 298 24.42 7.39 2.12
C SER A 298 24.33 5.89 1.82
N PHE A 299 23.29 5.21 2.31
CA PHE A 299 23.07 3.77 2.20
C PHE A 299 21.57 3.47 2.10
N ASP A 300 21.22 2.19 1.97
CA ASP A 300 19.88 1.64 1.77
C ASP A 300 19.17 2.10 0.49
N HIS A 301 18.00 1.52 0.21
CA HIS A 301 17.11 1.90 -0.89
C HIS A 301 15.89 2.60 -0.28
N ALA A 302 15.67 3.86 -0.63
CA ALA A 302 14.54 4.65 -0.13
C ALA A 302 13.20 4.13 -0.70
N ASP A 303 12.14 4.23 0.10
CA ASP A 303 10.78 3.87 -0.34
C ASP A 303 10.40 4.64 -1.62
N PRO A 304 9.72 4.00 -2.60
CA PRO A 304 9.44 4.61 -3.90
C PRO A 304 8.52 5.83 -3.84
N SER A 305 7.80 6.04 -2.72
CA SER A 305 7.00 7.25 -2.48
C SER A 305 7.82 8.54 -2.51
N ILE A 306 9.16 8.46 -2.33
CA ILE A 306 10.06 9.59 -2.51
C ILE A 306 10.09 10.11 -3.97
N PHE A 307 9.54 9.36 -4.92
CA PHE A 307 9.45 9.75 -6.33
C PHE A 307 8.03 10.13 -6.78
N THR A 308 7.11 10.40 -5.83
CA THR A 308 5.75 10.87 -6.15
C THR A 308 5.78 12.23 -6.86
N VAL A 309 5.16 12.29 -8.04
CA VAL A 309 4.96 13.53 -8.83
C VAL A 309 3.62 14.17 -8.46
N LEU A 310 2.55 13.37 -8.49
CA LEU A 310 1.19 13.78 -8.16
C LEU A 310 0.52 12.69 -7.32
N THR A 311 -0.33 13.09 -6.39
CA THR A 311 -1.14 12.21 -5.55
C THR A 311 -2.61 12.61 -5.62
N CYS A 312 -3.52 11.65 -5.49
CA CYS A 312 -4.94 11.91 -5.27
C CYS A 312 -5.37 11.20 -3.98
N SER A 313 -5.75 11.97 -2.96
CA SER A 313 -6.03 11.42 -1.63
C SER A 313 -7.43 10.82 -1.50
N THR A 314 -7.57 9.81 -0.64
CA THR A 314 -8.87 9.42 -0.09
C THR A 314 -9.32 10.40 0.99
N MET A 315 -10.44 10.11 1.66
CA MET A 315 -10.85 10.83 2.87
C MET A 315 -10.03 10.44 4.10
N GLU A 316 -9.34 9.30 4.06
CA GLU A 316 -8.46 8.85 5.13
C GLU A 316 -7.09 9.55 5.01
N PRO A 317 -6.64 10.28 6.05
CA PRO A 317 -5.35 10.97 6.01
C PRO A 317 -4.19 10.01 5.73
N GLY A 318 -3.33 10.36 4.76
CA GLY A 318 -2.17 9.55 4.39
C GLY A 318 -2.46 8.40 3.42
N VAL A 319 -3.72 8.14 3.05
CA VAL A 319 -4.09 7.08 2.10
C VAL A 319 -4.49 7.68 0.76
N ALA A 320 -3.82 7.28 -0.32
CA ALA A 320 -4.08 7.75 -1.67
C ALA A 320 -5.04 6.83 -2.44
N VAL A 321 -6.02 7.44 -3.13
CA VAL A 321 -6.75 6.78 -4.22
C VAL A 321 -5.75 6.28 -5.24
N ALA A 322 -4.83 7.18 -5.63
CA ALA A 322 -3.69 6.83 -6.45
C ALA A 322 -2.52 7.80 -6.26
N ASP A 323 -1.31 7.27 -6.25
CA ASP A 323 -0.06 8.01 -6.39
C ASP A 323 0.52 7.77 -7.78
N PHE A 324 0.90 8.86 -8.47
CA PHE A 324 1.69 8.81 -9.69
C PHE A 324 3.16 9.02 -9.33
N VAL A 325 3.90 7.92 -9.36
CA VAL A 325 5.31 7.83 -9.00
C VAL A 325 6.13 7.62 -10.27
N ILE A 326 7.31 8.23 -10.37
CA ILE A 326 8.23 7.99 -11.50
C ILE A 326 9.53 7.32 -11.04
N PHE A 327 10.23 6.68 -11.96
CA PHE A 327 11.59 6.17 -11.74
C PHE A 327 12.52 6.85 -12.75
N PRO A 328 12.93 8.09 -12.46
CA PRO A 328 13.66 8.93 -13.40
C PRO A 328 15.14 8.58 -13.44
N PRO A 329 15.89 9.14 -14.40
CA PRO A 329 17.35 9.15 -14.38
C PRO A 329 17.85 9.77 -13.08
N ARG A 330 18.78 9.09 -12.40
CA ARG A 330 19.25 9.49 -11.07
C ARG A 330 20.62 8.93 -10.74
N TRP A 331 21.30 9.55 -9.80
CA TRP A 331 22.52 8.99 -9.23
C TRP A 331 22.18 7.89 -8.22
N THR A 332 22.95 6.81 -8.26
CA THR A 332 22.95 5.74 -7.26
C THR A 332 24.31 5.72 -6.58
N VAL A 333 24.31 6.09 -5.30
CA VAL A 333 25.53 6.27 -4.51
C VAL A 333 25.53 5.43 -3.23
N ALA A 334 24.44 4.72 -2.94
CA ALA A 334 24.29 3.93 -1.72
C ALA A 334 25.47 2.95 -1.54
N GLU A 335 26.14 3.05 -0.39
CA GLU A 335 27.26 2.19 0.00
C GLU A 335 26.77 0.91 0.68
N ASN A 336 27.48 -0.21 0.48
CA ASN A 336 27.18 -1.51 1.12
C ASN A 336 25.70 -1.93 1.03
N THR A 337 25.06 -1.61 -0.10
CA THR A 337 23.60 -1.68 -0.26
C THR A 337 23.24 -2.49 -1.50
N PHE A 338 22.22 -3.34 -1.38
CA PHE A 338 21.53 -3.91 -2.52
C PHE A 338 20.71 -2.80 -3.19
N ARG A 339 21.25 -2.21 -4.26
CA ARG A 339 20.70 -0.98 -4.89
C ARG A 339 19.38 -1.14 -5.65
N PRO A 340 19.04 -2.28 -6.28
CA PRO A 340 17.71 -2.46 -6.88
C PRO A 340 16.61 -2.38 -5.82
N PRO A 341 15.33 -2.24 -6.22
CA PRO A 341 14.21 -2.34 -5.29
C PRO A 341 14.29 -3.63 -4.47
N TYR A 342 13.94 -3.55 -3.19
CA TYR A 342 13.91 -4.70 -2.29
C TYR A 342 12.78 -5.67 -2.64
N PHE A 343 12.89 -6.94 -2.21
CA PHE A 343 11.75 -7.86 -2.25
C PHE A 343 10.63 -7.32 -1.37
N HIS A 344 9.41 -7.29 -1.90
CA HIS A 344 8.35 -6.45 -1.35
C HIS A 344 6.97 -7.13 -1.38
N ARG A 345 6.15 -6.78 -0.38
CA ARG A 345 4.73 -7.12 -0.25
C ARG A 345 4.05 -5.88 0.34
N ASN A 346 3.05 -5.37 -0.34
CA ASN A 346 2.49 -4.04 -0.05
C ASN A 346 0.98 -4.10 0.23
N CYS A 347 0.46 -3.18 1.04
CA CYS A 347 -0.99 -2.97 1.15
C CYS A 347 -1.59 -2.29 -0.10
N MET A 348 -0.77 -1.63 -0.90
CA MET A 348 -1.18 -1.03 -2.16
C MET A 348 -1.15 -2.04 -3.31
N SER A 349 -1.84 -1.71 -4.41
CA SER A 349 -1.71 -2.37 -5.70
C SER A 349 -0.87 -1.50 -6.64
N GLU A 350 0.13 -2.10 -7.27
CA GLU A 350 1.18 -1.40 -8.02
C GLU A 350 1.03 -1.66 -9.53
N PHE A 351 0.50 -0.69 -10.27
CA PHE A 351 0.48 -0.73 -11.74
C PHE A 351 1.70 0.02 -12.29
N MET A 352 2.65 -0.71 -12.86
CA MET A 352 3.86 -0.15 -13.45
C MET A 352 3.71 0.04 -14.96
N GLY A 353 4.23 1.14 -15.49
CA GLY A 353 4.39 1.38 -16.92
C GLY A 353 5.82 1.80 -17.27
N LEU A 354 6.18 1.68 -18.55
CA LEU A 354 7.51 2.04 -19.04
C LEU A 354 7.39 2.98 -20.23
N ILE A 355 7.87 4.21 -20.08
CA ILE A 355 7.83 5.21 -21.15
C ILE A 355 8.97 4.95 -22.13
N ARG A 356 10.18 4.68 -21.62
CA ARG A 356 11.37 4.38 -22.43
C ARG A 356 12.46 3.65 -21.64
N GLY A 357 13.40 3.06 -22.38
CA GLY A 357 14.58 2.39 -21.83
C GLY A 357 14.27 1.04 -21.19
N VAL A 358 15.01 0.70 -20.13
CA VAL A 358 14.91 -0.55 -19.38
C VAL A 358 14.81 -0.22 -17.88
N TYR A 359 13.87 -0.87 -17.18
CA TYR A 359 13.67 -0.68 -15.75
C TYR A 359 14.64 -1.56 -14.93
N GLU A 360 15.24 -0.99 -13.89
CA GLU A 360 16.35 -1.62 -13.14
C GLU A 360 15.99 -2.93 -12.42
N ALA A 361 14.71 -3.19 -12.14
CA ALA A 361 14.28 -4.42 -11.47
C ALA A 361 13.90 -5.56 -12.44
N LYS A 362 13.96 -5.30 -13.76
CA LYS A 362 13.54 -6.23 -14.81
C LYS A 362 14.50 -6.14 -16.00
N GLU A 363 15.37 -7.15 -16.16
CA GLU A 363 16.35 -7.18 -17.25
C GLU A 363 15.68 -7.47 -18.60
N GLU A 364 14.67 -8.36 -18.60
CA GLU A 364 13.91 -8.74 -19.79
C GLU A 364 12.38 -8.71 -19.60
N GLY A 365 11.66 -8.55 -20.72
CA GLY A 365 10.21 -8.72 -20.82
C GLY A 365 9.35 -7.50 -20.43
N PHE A 366 9.88 -6.54 -19.67
CA PHE A 366 9.22 -5.26 -19.39
C PHE A 366 9.80 -4.15 -20.27
N VAL A 367 9.11 -3.82 -21.37
CA VAL A 367 9.60 -2.95 -22.45
C VAL A 367 8.70 -1.73 -22.65
N PRO A 368 9.17 -0.65 -23.31
CA PRO A 368 8.39 0.58 -23.49
C PRO A 368 7.01 0.35 -24.12
N GLY A 369 5.98 0.90 -23.48
CA GLY A 369 4.58 0.68 -23.85
C GLY A 369 3.96 -0.58 -23.23
N GLY A 370 4.73 -1.42 -22.52
CA GLY A 370 4.23 -2.51 -21.71
C GLY A 370 3.75 -2.06 -20.33
N ALA A 371 3.22 -2.99 -19.54
CA ALA A 371 2.73 -2.71 -18.19
C ALA A 371 2.92 -3.92 -17.27
N SER A 372 2.84 -3.74 -15.95
CA SER A 372 2.66 -4.84 -15.01
C SER A 372 1.76 -4.43 -13.85
N LEU A 373 1.08 -5.40 -13.23
CA LEU A 373 0.29 -5.20 -12.03
C LEU A 373 0.74 -6.19 -10.96
N HIS A 374 1.14 -5.67 -9.79
CA HIS A 374 1.32 -6.46 -8.57
C HIS A 374 0.19 -6.12 -7.61
N SER A 375 -0.72 -7.08 -7.42
CA SER A 375 -1.90 -6.91 -6.58
C SER A 375 -1.54 -6.83 -5.09
N CYS A 376 -2.43 -6.24 -4.30
CA CYS A 376 -2.30 -6.12 -2.84
C CYS A 376 -1.76 -7.40 -2.18
N MET A 377 -0.71 -7.24 -1.38
CA MET A 377 0.03 -8.24 -0.60
C MET A 377 0.74 -9.33 -1.40
N VAL A 378 0.67 -9.31 -2.73
CA VAL A 378 1.35 -10.27 -3.60
C VAL A 378 2.83 -9.94 -3.66
N ALA A 379 3.65 -10.94 -3.32
CA ALA A 379 5.10 -10.80 -3.23
C ALA A 379 5.70 -10.50 -4.61
N HIS A 380 6.51 -9.47 -4.70
CA HIS A 380 7.24 -9.08 -5.92
C HIS A 380 8.65 -8.61 -5.54
N GLY A 381 9.45 -8.25 -6.54
CA GLY A 381 10.83 -7.83 -6.34
C GLY A 381 11.67 -8.00 -7.61
N PRO A 382 12.99 -7.79 -7.50
CA PRO A 382 13.93 -7.95 -8.61
C PRO A 382 13.87 -9.39 -9.14
N ASP A 383 14.04 -9.55 -10.44
CA ASP A 383 14.17 -10.88 -11.03
C ASP A 383 15.48 -11.59 -10.63
N THR A 384 15.58 -12.87 -11.00
CA THR A 384 16.72 -13.72 -10.64
C THR A 384 18.06 -13.11 -11.08
N GLU A 385 18.16 -12.64 -12.32
CA GLU A 385 19.39 -12.11 -12.89
C GLU A 385 19.81 -10.81 -12.20
N THR A 386 18.85 -9.90 -12.02
CA THR A 386 19.04 -8.64 -11.30
C THR A 386 19.57 -8.89 -9.88
N PHE A 387 19.02 -9.86 -9.16
CA PHE A 387 19.45 -10.19 -7.80
C PHE A 387 20.92 -10.62 -7.73
N TYR A 388 21.33 -11.59 -8.55
CA TYR A 388 22.73 -12.08 -8.50
C TYR A 388 23.71 -11.01 -8.99
N LYS A 389 23.37 -10.31 -10.06
CA LYS A 389 24.18 -9.21 -10.62
C LYS A 389 24.41 -8.10 -9.60
N ALA A 390 23.35 -7.66 -8.89
CA ALA A 390 23.47 -6.60 -7.90
C ALA A 390 24.14 -7.05 -6.60
N SER A 391 24.00 -8.32 -6.21
CA SER A 391 24.63 -8.86 -5.00
C SER A 391 26.15 -8.99 -5.10
N GLU A 392 26.68 -9.09 -6.32
CA GLU A 392 28.11 -9.24 -6.60
C GLU A 392 28.74 -7.96 -7.18
N ALA A 393 27.95 -6.92 -7.39
CA ALA A 393 28.41 -5.68 -8.01
C ALA A 393 29.46 -4.95 -7.15
N SER A 394 30.52 -4.46 -7.78
CA SER A 394 31.42 -3.49 -7.15
C SER A 394 30.73 -2.13 -7.08
N LEU A 395 30.42 -1.67 -5.88
CA LEU A 395 29.66 -0.44 -5.68
C LEU A 395 30.55 0.80 -5.85
N GLN A 396 30.21 1.62 -6.84
CA GLN A 396 30.75 2.95 -7.11
C GLN A 396 29.61 3.92 -7.44
N PRO A 397 29.78 5.24 -7.34
CA PRO A 397 28.79 6.19 -7.83
C PRO A 397 28.45 5.91 -9.30
N ALA A 398 27.18 5.64 -9.59
CA ALA A 398 26.71 5.31 -10.92
C ALA A 398 25.46 6.13 -11.27
N LYS A 399 25.27 6.45 -12.55
CA LYS A 399 24.08 7.16 -13.02
C LYS A 399 23.13 6.18 -13.70
N ILE A 400 21.89 6.09 -13.23
CA ILE A 400 20.80 5.45 -13.98
C ILE A 400 20.60 6.26 -15.26
N PRO A 401 20.70 5.64 -16.45
CA PRO A 401 20.79 6.36 -17.72
C PRO A 401 19.63 7.32 -17.97
N ASP A 402 19.93 8.44 -18.64
CA ASP A 402 18.90 9.38 -19.06
C ASP A 402 17.86 8.72 -19.98
N THR A 403 18.22 7.63 -20.67
CA THR A 403 17.35 6.89 -21.59
C THR A 403 16.25 6.06 -20.92
N THR A 404 16.22 5.94 -19.59
CA THR A 404 15.20 5.17 -18.87
C THR A 404 14.20 6.09 -18.17
N LEU A 405 12.91 5.79 -18.30
CA LEU A 405 11.86 6.37 -17.48
C LEU A 405 10.72 5.35 -17.32
N ALA A 406 10.64 4.74 -16.14
CA ALA A 406 9.46 3.98 -15.71
C ALA A 406 8.57 4.85 -14.82
N PHE A 407 7.36 4.40 -14.57
CA PHE A 407 6.45 5.02 -13.62
C PHE A 407 5.52 3.98 -12.99
N MET A 408 4.83 4.39 -11.94
CA MET A 408 3.83 3.59 -11.25
C MET A 408 2.57 4.41 -10.99
N PHE A 409 1.42 3.79 -11.20
CA PHE A 409 0.16 4.15 -10.58
C PHE A 409 -0.03 3.20 -9.39
N GLU A 410 0.21 3.69 -8.18
CA GLU A 410 0.02 2.92 -6.96
C GLU A 410 -1.34 3.29 -6.36
N SER A 411 -2.19 2.31 -6.06
CA SER A 411 -3.53 2.56 -5.51
C SER A 411 -3.74 1.79 -4.22
N THR A 412 -4.42 2.42 -3.24
CA THR A 412 -4.88 1.71 -2.03
C THR A 412 -5.89 0.61 -2.33
N TYR A 413 -6.55 0.67 -3.49
CA TYR A 413 -7.59 -0.29 -3.83
C TYR A 413 -7.01 -1.52 -4.51
N MET A 414 -7.68 -2.66 -4.34
CA MET A 414 -7.39 -3.89 -5.06
C MET A 414 -7.92 -3.80 -6.49
N LEU A 415 -7.03 -3.56 -7.46
CA LEU A 415 -7.41 -3.38 -8.86
C LEU A 415 -7.86 -4.70 -9.50
N HIS A 416 -9.06 -4.71 -10.08
CA HIS A 416 -9.58 -5.84 -10.86
C HIS A 416 -9.16 -5.68 -12.32
N VAL A 417 -8.42 -6.66 -12.84
CA VAL A 417 -8.04 -6.75 -14.26
C VAL A 417 -9.25 -7.13 -15.12
N THR A 418 -9.52 -6.36 -16.18
CA THR A 418 -10.64 -6.60 -17.11
C THR A 418 -10.44 -7.88 -17.93
N ASP A 419 -11.53 -8.46 -18.42
CA ASP A 419 -11.53 -9.60 -19.34
C ASP A 419 -10.64 -9.30 -20.56
N TYR A 420 -10.73 -8.07 -21.10
CA TYR A 420 -9.86 -7.61 -22.17
C TYR A 420 -8.37 -7.77 -21.82
N ALA A 421 -7.95 -7.27 -20.65
CA ALA A 421 -6.54 -7.32 -20.27
C ALA A 421 -6.07 -8.73 -19.88
N GLN A 422 -6.96 -9.61 -19.42
CA GLN A 422 -6.59 -11.01 -19.15
C GLN A 422 -6.36 -11.80 -20.44
N GLU A 423 -7.11 -11.50 -21.50
CA GLU A 423 -7.07 -12.25 -22.76
C GLU A 423 -6.04 -11.71 -23.76
N ASN A 424 -5.57 -10.47 -23.59
CA ASN A 424 -4.80 -9.77 -24.60
C ASN A 424 -3.41 -9.35 -24.11
N HIS A 425 -2.37 -9.81 -24.81
CA HIS A 425 -0.97 -9.40 -24.64
C HIS A 425 -0.39 -9.62 -23.23
N VAL A 426 -1.02 -10.45 -22.41
CA VAL A 426 -0.48 -10.89 -21.13
C VAL A 426 0.69 -11.86 -21.35
N ASP A 427 1.69 -11.77 -20.49
CA ASP A 427 2.79 -12.72 -20.37
C ASP A 427 2.42 -13.80 -19.35
N GLU A 428 1.97 -14.96 -19.85
CA GLU A 428 1.56 -16.10 -19.02
C GLU A 428 2.70 -16.70 -18.19
N LYS A 429 3.94 -16.36 -18.51
CA LYS A 429 5.15 -16.89 -17.84
C LYS A 429 5.83 -15.85 -16.97
N TYR A 430 5.13 -14.79 -16.57
CA TYR A 430 5.75 -13.71 -15.82
C TYR A 430 6.39 -14.20 -14.49
N ASN A 431 5.74 -15.15 -13.82
CA ASN A 431 6.22 -15.80 -12.60
C ASN A 431 7.56 -16.54 -12.77
N ASP A 432 7.93 -16.95 -13.98
CA ASP A 432 9.16 -17.70 -14.26
C ASP A 432 10.42 -16.88 -13.94
N CYS A 433 10.35 -15.54 -14.00
CA CYS A 433 11.52 -14.67 -13.79
C CYS A 433 12.11 -14.75 -12.37
N TRP A 434 11.35 -15.24 -11.38
CA TRP A 434 11.82 -15.45 -10.00
C TRP A 434 12.19 -16.90 -9.68
N GLN A 435 11.88 -17.88 -10.54
CA GLN A 435 12.03 -19.30 -10.21
C GLN A 435 13.50 -19.75 -10.10
N GLY A 436 14.44 -18.94 -10.61
CA GLY A 436 15.88 -19.19 -10.49
C GLY A 436 16.51 -18.70 -9.17
N LEU A 437 15.75 -18.01 -8.31
CA LEU A 437 16.22 -17.58 -6.99
C LEU A 437 16.46 -18.81 -6.09
N LYS A 438 17.67 -18.91 -5.52
CA LYS A 438 18.07 -20.02 -4.65
C LYS A 438 18.35 -19.53 -3.23
N SER A 439 18.28 -20.44 -2.27
CA SER A 439 18.77 -20.15 -0.92
C SER A 439 20.29 -19.97 -0.96
N ASN A 440 20.74 -18.78 -0.58
CA ASN A 440 22.16 -18.49 -0.34
C ASN A 440 22.52 -18.56 1.15
N PHE A 441 21.58 -19.02 2.00
CA PHE A 441 21.79 -19.11 3.43
C PHE A 441 22.89 -20.14 3.75
N ARG A 442 23.97 -19.68 4.37
CA ARG A 442 25.04 -20.55 4.85
C ARG A 442 24.74 -20.89 6.29
N HIS A 443 24.35 -22.14 6.53
CA HIS A 443 24.22 -22.66 7.89
C HIS A 443 25.59 -22.62 8.57
N GLU A 444 25.67 -22.01 9.76
CA GLU A 444 26.70 -22.41 10.69
C GLU A 444 26.46 -23.89 11.09
N PRO A 445 27.51 -24.70 11.28
CA PRO A 445 27.39 -26.16 11.46
C PRO A 445 26.41 -26.62 12.55
N ASN A 446 25.99 -25.74 13.46
CA ASN A 446 25.13 -26.07 14.60
C ASN A 446 23.82 -25.26 14.66
N CYS A 447 23.43 -24.55 13.59
CA CYS A 447 22.26 -23.66 13.59
C CYS A 447 21.07 -24.18 12.75
N GLN A 448 20.90 -25.50 12.66
CA GLN A 448 19.66 -26.07 12.11
C GLN A 448 18.60 -26.15 13.21
N VAL A 449 17.58 -25.29 13.11
CA VAL A 449 16.31 -25.52 13.78
C VAL A 449 15.54 -26.52 12.92
N ASP A 450 15.59 -27.79 13.28
CA ASP A 450 14.87 -28.84 12.56
C ASP A 450 13.36 -28.71 12.85
N VAL A 451 12.65 -27.99 11.97
CA VAL A 451 11.20 -27.70 12.12
C VAL A 451 10.37 -28.99 12.10
N LYS A 452 10.91 -30.11 11.61
CA LYS A 452 10.21 -31.41 11.66
C LYS A 452 10.10 -31.98 13.07
N GLU A 453 10.97 -31.61 14.02
CA GLU A 453 10.83 -31.99 15.42
C GLU A 453 9.95 -31.05 16.25
N GLY A 454 9.56 -29.90 15.71
CA GLY A 454 8.68 -28.93 16.36
C GLY A 454 7.28 -29.45 16.71
N LYS A 455 6.89 -30.64 16.23
CA LYS A 455 5.65 -31.32 16.67
C LYS A 455 5.81 -32.17 17.94
N LYS A 456 7.03 -32.40 18.45
CA LYS A 456 7.25 -33.23 19.64
C LYS A 456 7.51 -32.47 20.94
N ASN A 457 7.83 -31.18 20.87
CA ASN A 457 8.23 -30.37 22.03
C ASN A 457 7.26 -29.20 22.31
N LEU A 458 5.95 -29.40 22.12
CA LEU A 458 4.97 -28.53 22.77
C LEU A 458 4.94 -28.89 24.26
N PHE A 459 5.08 -27.89 25.11
CA PHE A 459 4.93 -28.02 26.56
C PHE A 459 3.86 -27.03 27.02
N PHE A 460 2.74 -27.53 27.54
CA PHE A 460 1.70 -26.71 28.13
C PHE A 460 2.13 -26.24 29.53
N ALA A 461 2.32 -24.94 29.75
CA ALA A 461 2.64 -24.41 31.08
C ALA A 461 1.42 -23.64 31.63
N ALA A 462 0.79 -24.19 32.67
CA ALA A 462 -0.36 -23.53 33.32
C ALA A 462 0.13 -22.71 34.51
N LEU A 463 -0.17 -21.42 34.54
CA LEU A 463 0.13 -20.56 35.68
C LEU A 463 -1.06 -20.59 36.64
N ILE A 464 -0.95 -21.30 37.78
CA ILE A 464 -2.08 -21.47 38.72
C ILE A 464 -1.91 -20.60 39.97
N ARG A 465 -3.01 -19.92 40.28
CA ARG A 465 -3.16 -18.86 41.29
C ARG A 465 -3.29 -19.35 42.73
N SER A 466 -2.50 -18.77 43.64
CA SER A 466 -2.89 -18.49 45.03
C SER A 466 -3.18 -16.97 45.21
N THR A 467 -4.15 -16.58 46.03
CA THR A 467 -4.70 -15.19 46.29
C THR A 467 -5.70 -15.23 47.44
N SER A 468 -6.24 -14.17 48.08
CA SER A 468 -6.09 -12.68 48.09
C SER A 468 -6.45 -12.05 49.48
N HIS A 469 -6.03 -10.79 49.77
CA HIS A 469 -6.89 -9.65 50.20
C HIS A 469 -6.15 -8.29 50.14
N HIS A 470 -6.90 -7.19 50.26
CA HIS A 470 -6.63 -5.79 49.89
C HIS A 470 -5.30 -5.18 50.40
N ASP A 471 -4.51 -4.66 49.46
CA ASP A 471 -3.61 -3.53 49.74
C ASP A 471 -4.34 -2.23 49.41
N ILE A 472 -4.47 -1.36 50.41
CA ILE A 472 -5.16 -0.06 50.33
C ILE A 472 -4.32 0.99 49.54
N GLN A 473 -3.19 0.61 48.93
CA GLN A 473 -2.45 1.45 48.00
C GLN A 473 -2.66 0.99 46.54
N ALA A 474 -3.79 1.40 45.97
CA ALA A 474 -4.10 1.25 44.56
C ALA A 474 -3.10 2.05 43.70
N ARG A 475 -2.12 1.37 43.06
CA ARG A 475 -1.39 1.82 41.84
C ARG A 475 -0.40 0.82 41.21
N TYR A 476 -0.41 -0.49 41.54
CA TYR A 476 0.51 -1.47 40.93
C TYR A 476 -0.19 -2.75 40.41
N PRO A 477 0.24 -3.31 39.26
CA PRO A 477 -0.35 -4.53 38.67
C PRO A 477 -0.12 -5.80 39.51
N ARG A 478 -0.99 -6.81 39.34
CA ARG A 478 -0.81 -8.13 39.96
C ARG A 478 0.40 -8.86 39.35
N GLY A 479 1.28 -9.41 40.19
CA GLY A 479 2.58 -9.95 39.78
C GLY A 479 2.61 -11.15 38.81
N LYS A 480 1.50 -11.87 38.58
CA LYS A 480 1.45 -13.02 37.64
C LYS A 480 1.29 -12.56 36.19
N SER A 481 0.20 -11.87 35.89
CA SER A 481 -0.04 -11.24 34.59
C SER A 481 1.10 -10.30 34.19
N ALA A 482 1.63 -9.52 35.13
CA ALA A 482 2.78 -8.68 34.88
C ALA A 482 4.02 -9.48 34.41
N LEU A 483 4.28 -10.65 35.00
CA LEU A 483 5.41 -11.50 34.60
C LEU A 483 5.17 -12.16 33.23
N THR A 484 3.94 -12.64 32.98
CA THR A 484 3.56 -13.27 31.71
C THR A 484 3.54 -12.28 30.55
N ILE A 485 2.98 -11.08 30.75
CA ILE A 485 2.96 -10.00 29.75
C ILE A 485 4.38 -9.51 29.49
N GLN A 486 5.20 -9.34 30.53
CA GLN A 486 6.60 -8.94 30.37
C GLN A 486 7.39 -9.98 29.57
N LEU A 487 7.13 -11.27 29.76
CA LEU A 487 7.73 -12.35 28.97
C LEU A 487 7.22 -12.37 27.52
N ALA A 488 5.91 -12.27 27.32
CA ALA A 488 5.29 -12.41 26.01
C ALA A 488 5.57 -11.19 25.12
N GLN A 489 5.35 -9.99 25.66
CA GLN A 489 5.25 -8.72 24.92
C GLN A 489 6.41 -7.75 25.20
N ASN A 490 7.35 -8.07 26.10
CA ASN A 490 8.44 -7.18 26.51
C ASN A 490 7.95 -5.81 27.02
N HIS A 491 6.78 -5.79 27.67
CA HIS A 491 6.11 -4.58 28.09
C HIS A 491 5.50 -4.72 29.49
N PHE A 492 5.65 -3.68 30.32
CA PHE A 492 5.07 -3.62 31.66
C PHE A 492 3.92 -2.60 31.67
N ILE A 493 2.70 -3.06 31.92
CA ILE A 493 1.50 -2.20 31.95
C ILE A 493 1.27 -1.76 33.41
N PRO A 494 1.39 -0.46 33.75
CA PRO A 494 1.25 0.02 35.12
C PRO A 494 -0.20 0.15 35.62
N GLU A 495 -1.18 0.27 34.72
CA GLU A 495 -2.61 0.41 35.05
C GLU A 495 -3.37 -0.92 34.92
N TYR A 496 -4.37 -1.12 35.79
CA TYR A 496 -5.00 -2.42 36.00
C TYR A 496 -6.44 -2.50 35.47
N ASP A 497 -6.70 -3.54 34.66
CA ASP A 497 -8.05 -4.00 34.28
C ASP A 497 -8.23 -5.45 34.75
N PRO A 498 -9.38 -5.85 35.36
CA PRO A 498 -9.62 -7.22 35.80
C PRO A 498 -9.41 -8.26 34.70
N THR A 499 -8.39 -9.11 34.86
CA THR A 499 -8.00 -10.12 33.87
C THR A 499 -9.11 -11.14 33.61
N ILE A 500 -9.64 -11.11 32.39
CA ILE A 500 -10.28 -12.26 31.73
C ILE A 500 -9.14 -13.21 31.29
N GLU A 501 -9.36 -14.53 31.39
CA GLU A 501 -8.40 -15.57 31.00
C GLU A 501 -7.66 -15.21 29.70
N ASN A 502 -6.33 -15.20 29.74
CA ASN A 502 -5.49 -14.89 28.58
C ASN A 502 -4.51 -16.03 28.29
N SER A 503 -4.45 -16.42 27.02
CA SER A 503 -3.50 -17.39 26.51
C SER A 503 -2.44 -16.68 25.67
N TYR A 504 -1.16 -16.93 25.99
CA TYR A 504 -0.02 -16.39 25.27
C TYR A 504 0.84 -17.53 24.73
N ARG A 505 1.41 -17.34 23.54
CA ARG A 505 2.37 -18.28 22.96
C ARG A 505 3.71 -17.59 22.77
N LYS A 506 4.79 -18.16 23.30
CA LYS A 506 6.14 -17.59 23.23
C LYS A 506 7.18 -18.65 22.85
N ASN A 507 8.10 -18.26 21.97
CA ASN A 507 9.31 -19.04 21.71
C ASN A 507 10.36 -18.70 22.77
N LEU A 508 10.80 -19.69 23.54
CA LEU A 508 11.87 -19.58 24.52
C LEU A 508 13.08 -20.38 24.07
N MET A 509 14.28 -19.80 24.11
CA MET A 509 15.52 -20.51 23.85
C MET A 509 15.99 -21.17 25.15
N VAL A 510 15.88 -22.49 25.25
CA VAL A 510 16.28 -23.26 26.45
C VAL A 510 17.34 -24.27 26.05
N ASP A 511 18.56 -24.08 26.56
CA ASP A 511 19.74 -24.91 26.28
C ASP A 511 20.00 -25.04 24.76
N ASN A 512 19.99 -23.89 24.07
CA ASN A 512 20.14 -23.76 22.61
C ASN A 512 19.04 -24.42 21.76
N ILE A 513 17.93 -24.84 22.38
CA ILE A 513 16.77 -25.39 21.68
C ILE A 513 15.58 -24.46 21.86
N VAL A 514 15.00 -24.01 20.75
CA VAL A 514 13.79 -23.19 20.75
C VAL A 514 12.60 -24.05 21.16
N CYS A 515 11.93 -23.68 22.25
CA CYS A 515 10.66 -24.27 22.71
C CYS A 515 9.52 -23.31 22.47
N MET A 516 8.44 -23.82 21.92
CA MET A 516 7.17 -23.11 21.91
C MET A 516 6.45 -23.42 23.22
N VAL A 517 6.18 -22.38 24.01
CA VAL A 517 5.47 -22.49 25.29
C VAL A 517 4.11 -21.83 25.16
N ASP A 518 3.06 -22.60 25.45
CA ASP A 518 1.70 -22.11 25.61
C ASP A 518 1.48 -21.76 27.09
N LEU A 519 1.33 -20.47 27.36
CA LEU A 519 1.22 -19.87 28.68
C LEU A 519 -0.23 -19.49 28.94
N LEU A 520 -0.81 -20.07 29.99
CA LEU A 520 -2.16 -19.74 30.42
C LEU A 520 -2.14 -18.88 31.69
N ASP A 521 -2.58 -17.62 31.56
CA ASP A 521 -2.78 -16.71 32.70
C ASP A 521 -4.22 -16.83 33.21
N THR A 522 -4.39 -17.50 34.36
CA THR A 522 -5.70 -17.83 34.91
C THR A 522 -6.30 -16.67 35.69
N ALA A 523 -7.59 -16.42 35.48
CA ALA A 523 -8.33 -15.34 36.13
C ALA A 523 -8.37 -15.51 37.65
N GLY A 524 -8.30 -14.36 38.32
CA GLY A 524 -8.07 -14.31 39.74
C GLY A 524 -9.25 -13.94 40.61
N GLN A 525 -10.27 -14.81 40.72
CA GLN A 525 -11.31 -14.73 41.76
C GLN A 525 -11.46 -16.03 42.56
N GLU A 526 -11.53 -15.91 43.90
CA GLU A 526 -11.58 -17.07 44.84
C GLU A 526 -12.90 -17.84 44.70
N GLU A 527 -13.96 -17.14 44.28
CA GLU A 527 -15.31 -17.65 44.02
C GLU A 527 -15.40 -18.70 42.90
N PHE A 528 -14.33 -18.87 42.10
CA PHE A 528 -14.26 -19.82 40.98
C PHE A 528 -13.20 -20.91 41.19
N ALA A 529 -12.91 -21.32 42.43
CA ALA A 529 -11.93 -22.38 42.72
C ALA A 529 -12.19 -23.68 41.94
N ALA A 530 -13.47 -24.02 41.69
CA ALA A 530 -13.88 -25.19 40.90
C ALA A 530 -13.50 -25.11 39.41
N MET A 531 -13.26 -23.91 38.86
CA MET A 531 -12.82 -23.74 37.48
C MET A 531 -11.31 -23.93 37.30
N ARG A 532 -10.51 -24.08 38.37
CA ARG A 532 -9.05 -24.24 38.26
C ARG A 532 -8.64 -25.66 37.89
N ASP A 533 -9.30 -26.65 38.46
CA ASP A 533 -8.96 -28.08 38.30
C ASP A 533 -8.84 -28.53 36.83
N PRO A 534 -9.70 -28.10 35.89
CA PRO A 534 -9.53 -28.39 34.46
C PRO A 534 -8.18 -27.92 33.89
N TYR A 535 -7.72 -26.72 34.27
CA TYR A 535 -6.43 -26.16 33.83
C TYR A 535 -5.24 -26.83 34.52
N ILE A 536 -5.40 -27.22 35.79
CA ILE A 536 -4.39 -28.04 36.47
C ILE A 536 -4.30 -29.40 35.78
N ARG A 537 -5.43 -29.99 35.39
CA ARG A 537 -5.45 -31.29 34.73
C ARG A 537 -4.74 -31.23 33.37
N SER A 538 -4.97 -30.19 32.57
CA SER A 538 -4.37 -30.05 31.23
C SER A 538 -2.93 -29.51 31.22
N GLY A 539 -2.51 -28.71 32.20
CA GLY A 539 -1.16 -28.11 32.23
C GLY A 539 -0.05 -29.12 32.48
N GLU A 540 1.03 -29.13 31.71
CA GLU A 540 2.15 -30.06 31.88
C GLU A 540 3.12 -29.60 32.99
N GLY A 541 3.27 -28.29 33.20
CA GLY A 541 4.09 -27.71 34.27
C GLY A 541 3.51 -26.42 34.83
N PHE A 542 3.95 -26.03 36.04
CA PHE A 542 3.34 -24.96 36.82
C PHE A 542 4.35 -23.98 37.40
N LEU A 543 4.09 -22.68 37.29
CA LEU A 543 4.77 -21.65 38.06
C LEU A 543 3.84 -21.18 39.18
N ILE A 544 4.29 -21.29 40.43
CA ILE A 544 3.59 -20.72 41.59
C ILE A 544 4.27 -19.41 41.97
N VAL A 545 3.60 -18.29 41.66
CA VAL A 545 4.13 -16.94 41.87
C VAL A 545 3.47 -16.27 43.07
N TYR A 546 4.29 -15.85 44.03
CA TYR A 546 3.90 -15.03 45.19
C TYR A 546 4.59 -13.65 45.15
N SER A 547 4.15 -12.70 45.98
CA SER A 547 4.75 -11.38 46.11
C SER A 547 5.66 -11.37 47.33
N ILE A 548 6.92 -10.93 47.19
CA ILE A 548 7.83 -10.85 48.36
C ILE A 548 7.33 -9.86 49.42
N THR A 549 6.48 -8.93 49.02
CA THR A 549 5.82 -7.91 49.86
C THR A 549 4.50 -8.39 50.47
N SER A 550 4.19 -9.69 50.44
CA SER A 550 2.92 -10.20 50.95
C SER A 550 3.09 -11.60 51.54
N GLU A 551 3.24 -11.68 52.86
CA GLU A 551 3.30 -12.93 53.61
C GLU A 551 2.03 -13.78 53.36
N ALA A 552 0.87 -13.13 53.26
CA ALA A 552 -0.39 -13.77 52.93
C ALA A 552 -0.38 -14.49 51.57
N SER A 553 0.32 -13.93 50.57
CA SER A 553 0.48 -14.57 49.26
C SER A 553 1.38 -15.81 49.33
N PHE A 554 2.40 -15.78 50.20
CA PHE A 554 3.33 -16.87 50.42
C PHE A 554 2.71 -18.04 51.19
N ARG A 555 1.91 -17.78 52.24
CA ARG A 555 1.19 -18.83 52.99
C ARG A 555 0.30 -19.70 52.10
N LYS A 556 -0.19 -19.15 50.99
CA LYS A 556 -1.05 -19.84 50.02
C LYS A 556 -0.28 -20.67 48.98
N VAL A 557 1.06 -20.56 48.92
CA VAL A 557 1.91 -21.36 48.00
C VAL A 557 1.79 -22.85 48.32
N SER A 558 1.84 -23.23 49.60
CA SER A 558 1.67 -24.63 50.03
C SER A 558 0.31 -25.21 49.65
N GLN A 559 -0.76 -24.43 49.83
CA GLN A 559 -2.11 -24.84 49.44
C GLN A 559 -2.21 -25.09 47.93
N MET A 560 -1.61 -24.23 47.13
CA MET A 560 -1.58 -24.36 45.67
C MET A 560 -0.80 -25.59 45.21
N TYR A 561 0.38 -25.82 45.81
CA TYR A 561 1.17 -27.01 45.54
C TYR A 561 0.38 -28.29 45.84
N ASN A 562 -0.27 -28.36 47.01
CA ASN A 562 -1.08 -29.53 47.40
C ASN A 562 -2.28 -29.73 46.47
N GLN A 563 -2.89 -28.64 45.97
CA GLN A 563 -3.95 -28.74 44.97
C GLN A 563 -3.42 -29.31 43.65
N ILE A 564 -2.24 -28.87 43.19
CA ILE A 564 -1.60 -29.40 41.98
C ILE A 564 -1.31 -30.89 42.13
N VAL A 565 -0.68 -31.30 43.23
CA VAL A 565 -0.39 -32.72 43.53
C VAL A 565 -1.68 -33.54 43.52
N ARG A 566 -2.73 -33.05 44.17
CA ARG A 566 -4.04 -33.73 44.23
C ARG A 566 -4.69 -33.89 42.86
N VAL A 567 -4.72 -32.84 42.04
CA VAL A 567 -5.41 -32.86 40.74
C VAL A 567 -4.60 -33.57 39.66
N LYS A 568 -3.27 -33.53 39.75
CA LYS A 568 -2.37 -34.28 38.86
C LYS A 568 -2.30 -35.75 39.18
N GLU A 569 -2.62 -36.16 40.40
CA GLU A 569 -2.43 -37.53 40.87
C GLU A 569 -0.97 -38.01 40.69
N GLU A 570 -0.03 -37.06 40.76
CA GLU A 570 1.40 -37.29 40.57
C GLU A 570 2.16 -36.84 41.83
N PRO A 571 3.07 -37.66 42.38
CA PRO A 571 3.82 -37.32 43.59
C PRO A 571 4.79 -36.16 43.39
N ASN A 572 5.34 -36.00 42.18
CA ASN A 572 6.31 -34.96 41.82
C ASN A 572 5.86 -34.23 40.52
N PRO A 573 4.89 -33.29 40.61
CA PRO A 573 4.53 -32.43 39.47
C PRO A 573 5.68 -31.46 39.15
N CYS A 574 5.84 -31.07 37.88
CA CYS A 574 6.83 -30.06 37.49
C CYS A 574 6.37 -28.68 37.97
N VAL A 575 6.98 -28.18 39.03
CA VAL A 575 6.61 -26.92 39.68
C VAL A 575 7.86 -26.06 39.87
N VAL A 576 7.73 -24.76 39.57
CA VAL A 576 8.74 -23.74 39.88
C VAL A 576 8.13 -22.68 40.78
N ILE A 577 8.83 -22.34 41.87
CA ILE A 577 8.41 -21.33 42.84
C ILE A 577 9.05 -20.00 42.49
N VAL A 578 8.25 -18.94 42.41
CA VAL A 578 8.72 -17.60 42.03
C VAL A 578 8.28 -16.55 43.06
N GLY A 579 9.25 -15.91 43.71
CA GLY A 579 9.02 -14.69 44.49
C GLY A 579 9.14 -13.46 43.58
N ASN A 580 8.02 -12.81 43.26
CA ASN A 580 8.02 -11.65 42.37
C ASN A 580 8.01 -10.33 43.18
N LYS A 581 8.32 -9.22 42.49
CA LYS A 581 8.43 -7.85 43.00
C LYS A 581 9.69 -7.57 43.83
N ILE A 582 10.83 -8.17 43.48
CA ILE A 582 12.11 -7.88 44.14
C ILE A 582 12.60 -6.43 43.97
N ASP A 583 11.99 -5.67 43.07
CA ASP A 583 12.17 -4.22 43.00
C ASP A 583 11.62 -3.47 44.23
N LEU A 584 10.81 -4.12 45.08
CA LEU A 584 10.22 -3.59 46.31
C LEU A 584 10.90 -4.18 47.56
N GLU A 585 12.23 -4.27 47.56
CA GLU A 585 13.01 -4.87 48.66
C GLU A 585 12.75 -4.22 50.03
N ARG A 586 12.44 -2.92 50.05
CA ARG A 586 12.15 -2.18 51.30
C ARG A 586 10.84 -2.60 51.97
N ASP A 587 9.91 -3.16 51.18
CA ASP A 587 8.59 -3.59 51.62
C ASP A 587 8.52 -5.13 51.74
N ARG A 588 9.67 -5.81 51.83
CA ARG A 588 9.75 -7.27 51.91
C ARG A 588 9.16 -7.79 53.21
N GLU A 589 8.16 -8.66 53.08
CA GLU A 589 7.55 -9.40 54.19
C GLU A 589 8.01 -10.87 54.22
N VAL A 590 8.48 -11.41 53.08
CA VAL A 590 8.90 -12.81 52.94
C VAL A 590 10.39 -12.86 52.63
N SER A 591 11.17 -13.50 53.49
CA SER A 591 12.62 -13.61 53.28
C SER A 591 12.93 -14.53 52.10
N THR A 592 14.06 -14.28 51.43
CA THR A 592 14.55 -15.17 50.37
C THR A 592 14.79 -16.60 50.89
N SER A 593 15.19 -16.74 52.16
CA SER A 593 15.30 -18.04 52.84
C SER A 593 13.96 -18.75 52.93
N ASP A 594 12.87 -18.09 53.33
CA ASP A 594 11.55 -18.73 53.44
C ASP A 594 11.09 -19.32 52.10
N GLY A 595 11.23 -18.52 51.03
CA GLY A 595 10.90 -18.96 49.68
C GLY A 595 11.74 -20.15 49.20
N LYS A 596 13.04 -20.10 49.47
CA LYS A 596 13.99 -21.16 49.12
C LYS A 596 13.78 -22.43 49.94
N ASP A 597 13.54 -22.31 51.24
CA ASP A 597 13.31 -23.42 52.16
C ASP A 597 12.02 -24.16 51.80
N PHE A 598 10.95 -23.42 51.50
CA PHE A 598 9.72 -24.02 50.98
C PHE A 598 9.97 -24.77 49.67
N ALA A 599 10.61 -24.14 48.69
CA ALA A 599 10.89 -24.78 47.40
C ALA A 599 11.77 -26.03 47.54
N THR A 600 12.74 -26.00 48.46
CA THR A 600 13.59 -27.17 48.80
C THR A 600 12.75 -28.29 49.43
N SER A 601 11.79 -27.96 50.30
CA SER A 601 10.91 -28.95 50.94
C SER A 601 10.05 -29.74 49.95
N ILE A 602 9.78 -29.17 48.78
CA ILE A 602 9.01 -29.80 47.68
C ILE A 602 9.87 -30.15 46.46
N ASN A 603 11.21 -30.15 46.61
CA ASN A 603 12.18 -30.43 45.54
C ASN A 603 11.93 -29.64 44.23
N SER A 604 11.60 -28.36 44.36
CA SER A 604 11.26 -27.46 43.26
C SER A 604 12.28 -26.31 43.12
N PRO A 605 12.61 -25.87 41.89
CA PRO A 605 13.42 -24.69 41.65
C PRO A 605 12.78 -23.43 42.23
N PHE A 606 13.63 -22.53 42.74
CA PHE A 606 13.22 -21.25 43.29
C PHE A 606 13.91 -20.11 42.55
N PHE A 607 13.12 -19.11 42.18
CA PHE A 607 13.62 -17.88 41.58
C PHE A 607 12.98 -16.66 42.23
N GLU A 608 13.75 -15.59 42.29
CA GLU A 608 13.26 -14.25 42.63
C GLU A 608 13.28 -13.38 41.37
N ALA A 609 12.17 -12.72 41.06
CA ALA A 609 11.97 -11.99 39.82
C ALA A 609 11.38 -10.60 40.05
N SER A 610 11.59 -9.70 39.08
CA SER A 610 10.84 -8.45 38.96
C SER A 610 10.32 -8.31 37.54
N ALA A 611 9.00 -8.37 37.40
CA ALA A 611 8.33 -8.03 36.14
C ALA A 611 8.58 -6.57 35.74
N LYS A 612 8.72 -5.65 36.70
CA LYS A 612 8.91 -4.22 36.46
C LYS A 612 10.30 -3.89 35.93
N THR A 613 11.35 -4.42 36.56
CA THR A 613 12.75 -4.15 36.17
C THR A 613 13.34 -5.24 35.27
N ARG A 614 12.53 -6.24 34.90
CA ARG A 614 12.86 -7.32 33.97
C ARG A 614 13.96 -8.27 34.47
N ILE A 615 14.06 -8.42 35.79
CA ILE A 615 15.01 -9.35 36.42
C ILE A 615 14.38 -10.74 36.50
N ASN A 616 15.10 -11.77 36.04
CA ASN A 616 14.70 -13.18 36.08
C ASN A 616 13.28 -13.46 35.52
N VAL A 617 12.92 -12.81 34.41
CA VAL A 617 11.61 -13.01 33.76
C VAL A 617 11.58 -14.28 32.92
N GLU A 618 12.69 -14.64 32.26
CA GLU A 618 12.76 -15.82 31.37
C GLU A 618 13.19 -17.10 32.11
N GLU A 619 14.15 -16.97 33.04
CA GLU A 619 14.79 -18.12 33.70
C GLU A 619 13.82 -19.07 34.44
N PRO A 620 12.78 -18.60 35.16
CA PRO A 620 11.81 -19.49 35.79
C PRO A 620 11.05 -20.37 34.79
N PHE A 621 10.74 -19.83 33.61
CA PHE A 621 10.06 -20.56 32.54
C PHE A 621 11.02 -21.52 31.84
N ALA A 622 12.28 -21.11 31.62
CA ALA A 622 13.31 -22.00 31.09
C ALA A 622 13.58 -23.18 32.04
N ALA A 623 13.65 -22.94 33.36
CA ALA A 623 13.81 -24.00 34.36
C ALA A 623 12.64 -24.98 34.36
N LEU A 624 11.40 -24.49 34.21
CA LEU A 624 10.23 -25.37 34.08
C LEU A 624 10.33 -26.25 32.82
N VAL A 625 10.72 -25.67 31.68
CA VAL A 625 10.93 -26.42 30.43
C VAL A 625 12.02 -27.48 30.61
N ARG A 626 13.12 -27.18 31.31
CA ARG A 626 14.17 -28.17 31.64
C ARG A 626 13.64 -29.33 32.46
N GLN A 627 12.82 -29.05 33.49
CA GLN A 627 12.19 -30.10 34.30
C GLN A 627 11.27 -30.99 33.47
N LEU A 628 10.44 -30.39 32.62
CA LEU A 628 9.51 -31.14 31.76
C LEU A 628 10.26 -32.04 30.77
N ARG A 629 11.38 -31.57 30.21
CA ARG A 629 12.26 -32.38 29.36
C ARG A 629 12.88 -33.54 30.11
N GLN A 630 13.40 -33.31 31.32
CA GLN A 630 13.97 -34.37 32.15
C GLN A 630 12.94 -35.45 32.47
N LYS A 631 11.71 -35.05 32.82
CA LYS A 631 10.61 -35.98 33.12
C LYS A 631 10.20 -36.81 31.90
N LYS A 632 10.07 -36.20 30.71
CA LYS A 632 9.78 -36.93 29.45
C LYS A 632 10.94 -37.82 28.99
N GLY A 633 12.19 -37.46 29.29
CA GLY A 633 13.38 -38.27 28.97
C GLY A 633 13.60 -39.48 29.89
N SER A 634 12.92 -39.53 31.04
CA SER A 634 13.01 -40.60 32.03
C SER A 634 11.93 -41.69 31.94
N GLU A 635 10.95 -41.56 31.04
CA GLU A 635 9.97 -42.61 30.79
C GLU A 635 10.58 -43.74 29.94
N PRO A 636 10.55 -45.01 30.37
CA PRO A 636 10.95 -46.11 29.50
C PRO A 636 10.01 -46.18 28.29
N ALA A 637 10.58 -46.28 27.09
CA ALA A 637 9.84 -46.35 25.84
C ALA A 637 8.73 -47.40 25.93
N ALA A 638 7.47 -46.95 26.02
CA ALA A 638 6.32 -47.82 25.93
C ALA A 638 6.37 -48.54 24.58
N THR A 639 6.37 -49.87 24.63
CA THR A 639 6.34 -50.77 23.48
C THR A 639 5.24 -50.35 22.51
N SER A 640 5.65 -49.91 21.32
CA SER A 640 4.75 -49.63 20.21
C SER A 640 3.99 -50.91 19.85
N LYS A 641 2.69 -50.95 20.15
CA LYS A 641 1.79 -51.92 19.52
C LYS A 641 1.82 -51.71 18.00
N PRO A 642 1.97 -52.76 17.18
CA PRO A 642 1.97 -52.60 15.73
C PRO A 642 0.58 -52.15 15.26
N THR A 643 0.52 -51.00 14.61
CA THR A 643 -0.65 -50.56 13.83
C THR A 643 -0.85 -51.49 12.63
N PRO A 644 -2.09 -51.90 12.32
CA PRO A 644 -2.36 -52.80 11.20
C PRO A 644 -2.13 -52.09 9.86
N GLU A 645 -1.47 -52.78 8.93
CA GLU A 645 -1.26 -52.36 7.55
C GLU A 645 -2.60 -52.05 6.86
N LYS A 646 -2.79 -50.80 6.44
CA LYS A 646 -3.84 -50.47 5.46
C LYS A 646 -3.38 -50.90 4.07
N LYS A 647 -4.00 -51.98 3.57
CA LYS A 647 -3.93 -52.43 2.18
C LYS A 647 -4.23 -51.28 1.22
N LYS A 648 -3.39 -51.14 0.18
CA LYS A 648 -3.66 -50.34 -1.02
C LYS A 648 -4.90 -50.89 -1.72
N GLY A 649 -6.02 -50.18 -1.61
CA GLY A 649 -7.18 -50.37 -2.48
C GLY A 649 -7.07 -49.41 -3.67
N GLY A 650 -6.87 -49.94 -4.86
CA GLY A 650 -7.10 -49.22 -6.11
C GLY A 650 -8.55 -49.37 -6.55
N CYS A 651 -9.13 -48.30 -7.12
CA CYS A 651 -10.25 -48.31 -8.08
C CYS A 651 -10.35 -46.88 -8.64
N ILE A 652 -9.90 -46.61 -9.87
CA ILE A 652 -10.62 -46.61 -11.16
C ILE A 652 -11.71 -45.53 -11.23
N ILE A 653 -11.47 -44.60 -12.16
CA ILE A 653 -12.40 -43.60 -12.69
C ILE A 653 -13.34 -44.33 -13.68
N LEU A 654 -14.64 -44.13 -13.52
CA LEU A 654 -15.65 -44.25 -14.58
C LEU A 654 -16.28 -42.88 -14.80
#